data_AF-A0A9D0ZJ23-F1
#
_entry.id   AF-A0A9D0ZJ23-F1
#
_cell.length_a   1.000
_cell.length_b   1.000
_cell.length_c   1.000
_cell.angle_alpha   90.00
_cell.angle_beta   90.00
_cell.angle_gamma   90.00
#
_symmetry.space_group_name_H-M   'P 1'
#
loop_
_entity.id
_entity.type
_entity.pdbx_description
1 polymer ?
#
loop_
_entity_poly.entity_id
_entity_poly.type
_entity_poly.pdbx_seq_one_letter_code
_entity_poly.pdbx_strand_id
1 'polypeptide(L)'
;MELKKLLNEYEYDWAAFAPCRDDFPAVQMKGKKVVVAGGHNHFARCVVYTLFAANDLHSLHMQIILLGKDSSALTGYFPQLLKRGDFQFFTFDQLAAQEKPVQADFFVYTGCCNKKLEHTPGFFFEEVEGSKTVMELAGQMHPKRFILLSDYRSCGIVERGVLCSEYENGRSDFSKGSSFDFELVKTVEALCGVYAKQHGFSYVILRTGILLGAGTGLDDTIFTDLFKAAAKGETYTLINSKNQYSFVYISDVFHALYHAMADLRVNTVYHVTGKDATVSTGMLCAMLHDLYPEQVQVNLLYSRKDPSYGTAMNDQKIRSCGCKPAITLQDAIQLMVESNRIPAKTFVFKDSYQGKIQVIQNILLSYLLEIDRICRKYKIRYFLAGGTLLGAVRHHGFIPWDDDADVMMLRDDYEKFLSVVQSELPGNVTLHTADTDPLNHCVFTKLRIDNTLFATKYTSKFPQMHNGVFFDVLCHDKTAHSKIGRKIHLQLTLLTRSLVFNKWHHRKINNGHKIQSAVANCIKAVIPLSLAQKLQFKCLRWFEKKDTGYLYDGMGRNVYNGDFPAAWLKDTVYWDFEGHRFPIPKEYDKYLSYLYGNYNDMVIASGRKNSHSIVIMDLGEYANCARPQRELLLPEEGRDSSAAVQTPQAEQQAKGEDSHPVFKTDAAPLQEEEQRIPALSQQLLREVEENLQAIADEERTKMKKEEAPSPKETADIQLQENPAEKEGKLPL
;
A
#
# COMPACT_ATOMS: atom_id res chain seq x y z
N MET A 1 10.68 18.21 16.18
CA MET A 1 11.30 18.20 14.84
C MET A 1 10.95 16.88 14.22
N GLU A 2 10.36 16.88 13.02
CA GLU A 2 9.78 15.66 12.42
C GLU A 2 10.83 14.86 11.65
N LEU A 3 10.88 13.55 11.89
CA LEU A 3 11.77 12.60 11.22
C LEU A 3 11.65 12.66 9.69
N LYS A 4 10.41 12.82 9.19
CA LYS A 4 10.08 12.90 7.76
C LYS A 4 10.85 13.97 6.98
N LYS A 5 11.29 15.03 7.65
CA LYS A 5 12.02 16.14 7.01
C LYS A 5 13.51 15.87 6.83
N LEU A 6 14.04 14.83 7.46
CA LEU A 6 15.46 14.48 7.43
C LEU A 6 15.74 13.22 6.60
N LEU A 7 14.82 12.26 6.63
CA LEU A 7 14.96 11.01 5.92
C LEU A 7 14.59 11.18 4.44
N ASN A 8 15.27 10.44 3.56
CA ASN A 8 14.80 10.28 2.19
C ASN A 8 13.50 9.45 2.16
N GLU A 9 12.84 9.40 1.00
CA GLU A 9 11.53 8.74 0.89
C GLU A 9 11.55 7.23 1.23
N TYR A 10 12.66 6.54 0.97
CA TYR A 10 12.83 5.12 1.27
C TYR A 10 13.16 4.89 2.74
N GLU A 11 14.02 5.72 3.32
CA GLU A 11 14.32 5.70 4.75
C GLU A 11 13.08 5.97 5.60
N TYR A 12 12.30 6.99 5.20
CA TYR A 12 11.05 7.29 5.87
C TYR A 12 10.01 6.20 5.66
N ASP A 13 9.97 5.57 4.48
CA ASP A 13 9.03 4.50 4.16
C ASP A 13 9.11 3.36 5.17
N TRP A 14 10.27 2.73 5.32
CA TRP A 14 10.37 1.62 6.26
C TRP A 14 10.27 2.03 7.71
N ALA A 15 10.66 3.26 8.07
CA ALA A 15 10.56 3.76 9.44
C ALA A 15 9.09 3.94 9.85
N ALA A 16 8.28 4.51 8.96
CA ALA A 16 6.87 4.83 9.19
C ALA A 16 5.92 3.68 8.84
N PHE A 17 6.35 2.68 8.06
CA PHE A 17 5.49 1.60 7.58
C PHE A 17 4.72 0.92 8.71
N ALA A 18 5.42 0.38 9.71
CA ALA A 18 4.76 -0.37 10.78
C ALA A 18 3.82 0.50 11.63
N PRO A 19 4.20 1.74 12.02
CA PRO A 19 3.26 2.68 12.65
C PRO A 19 2.04 3.08 11.81
N CYS A 20 2.11 3.04 10.48
CA CYS A 20 0.99 3.36 9.60
C CYS A 20 -0.03 2.22 9.45
N ARG A 21 0.23 1.04 9.99
CA ARG A 21 -0.68 -0.10 9.88
C ARG A 21 -1.84 -0.01 10.87
N ASP A 22 -2.98 -0.56 10.46
CA ASP A 22 -4.20 -0.60 11.27
C ASP A 22 -4.03 -1.44 12.56
N ASP A 23 -3.14 -2.42 12.56
CA ASP A 23 -2.83 -3.31 13.68
C ASP A 23 -1.69 -2.80 14.59
N PHE A 24 -1.20 -1.57 14.38
CA PHE A 24 -0.14 -0.98 15.20
C PHE A 24 -0.57 -0.81 16.68
N PRO A 25 0.19 -1.35 17.66
CA PRO A 25 -0.19 -1.36 19.08
C PRO A 25 0.12 -0.02 19.79
N ALA A 26 -0.44 1.09 19.31
CA ALA A 26 -0.17 2.45 19.81
C ALA A 26 -0.44 2.61 21.32
N VAL A 27 -1.51 1.99 21.84
CA VAL A 27 -1.91 2.10 23.25
C VAL A 27 -0.84 1.51 24.17
N GLN A 28 -0.27 0.37 23.80
CA GLN A 28 0.75 -0.35 24.57
C GLN A 28 2.09 0.41 24.59
N MET A 29 2.36 1.20 23.54
CA MET A 29 3.60 1.98 23.38
C MET A 29 3.55 3.35 24.06
N LYS A 30 2.37 3.90 24.35
CA LYS A 30 2.24 5.27 24.87
C LYS A 30 2.96 5.47 26.20
N GLY A 31 3.83 6.49 26.26
CA GLY A 31 4.59 6.91 27.44
C GLY A 31 5.65 5.90 27.88
N LYS A 32 5.99 4.92 27.04
CA LYS A 32 6.93 3.85 27.39
C LYS A 32 8.37 4.26 27.23
N LYS A 33 9.25 3.66 28.03
CA LYS A 33 10.69 3.82 27.86
C LYS A 33 11.27 2.61 27.13
N VAL A 34 11.84 2.87 25.96
CA VAL A 34 12.39 1.86 25.05
C VAL A 34 13.89 2.01 24.99
N VAL A 35 14.60 0.98 25.38
CA VAL A 35 16.06 0.90 25.28
C VAL A 35 16.41 0.14 24.01
N VAL A 36 17.37 0.66 23.24
CA VAL A 36 17.91 0.02 22.04
C VAL A 36 19.41 -0.16 22.25
N ALA A 37 19.88 -1.39 22.25
CA ALA A 37 21.30 -1.74 22.31
C ALA A 37 21.73 -2.41 21.01
N GLY A 38 22.94 -2.11 20.54
CA GLY A 38 23.43 -2.62 19.25
C GLY A 38 24.49 -1.78 18.55
N GLY A 39 25.33 -1.07 19.30
CA GLY A 39 26.30 -0.12 18.75
C GLY A 39 27.22 -0.74 17.68
N HIS A 40 27.54 0.07 16.66
CA HIS A 40 28.38 -0.23 15.47
C HIS A 40 27.72 -0.95 14.28
N ASN A 41 26.44 -1.35 14.38
CA ASN A 41 25.67 -1.84 13.22
C ASN A 41 24.57 -0.82 12.85
N HIS A 42 24.45 -0.49 11.55
CA HIS A 42 23.42 0.41 11.02
C HIS A 42 21.98 0.00 11.40
N PHE A 43 21.76 -1.25 11.81
CA PHE A 43 20.43 -1.74 12.17
C PHE A 43 19.84 -1.10 13.44
N ALA A 44 20.66 -0.80 14.46
CA ALA A 44 20.17 -0.12 15.67
C ALA A 44 19.62 1.28 15.38
N ARG A 45 20.25 2.00 14.43
CA ARG A 45 19.75 3.27 13.90
C ARG A 45 18.37 3.12 13.26
N CYS A 46 18.17 2.05 12.48
CA CYS A 46 16.89 1.81 11.84
C CYS A 46 15.79 1.53 12.90
N VAL A 47 16.11 0.79 13.97
CA VAL A 47 15.21 0.58 15.12
C VAL A 47 14.85 1.92 15.78
N VAL A 48 15.84 2.78 16.05
CA VAL A 48 15.58 4.11 16.64
C VAL A 48 14.71 4.97 15.72
N TYR A 49 14.94 4.94 14.41
CA TYR A 49 14.16 5.73 13.45
C TYR A 49 12.70 5.27 13.36
N THR A 50 12.41 3.96 13.38
CA THR A 50 11.00 3.54 13.44
C THR A 50 10.32 3.98 14.73
N LEU A 51 11.02 3.96 15.87
CA LEU A 51 10.47 4.44 17.15
C LEU A 51 10.21 5.96 17.11
N PHE A 52 11.08 6.75 16.48
CA PHE A 52 10.83 8.17 16.23
C PHE A 52 9.62 8.38 15.32
N ALA A 53 9.49 7.62 14.24
CA ALA A 53 8.34 7.69 13.34
C ALA A 53 7.03 7.41 14.09
N ALA A 54 7.02 6.40 14.96
CA ALA A 54 5.87 6.08 15.81
C ALA A 54 5.53 7.22 16.78
N ASN A 55 6.52 7.85 17.41
CA ASN A 55 6.33 9.02 18.27
C ASN A 55 5.72 10.20 17.49
N ASP A 56 6.25 10.49 16.31
CA ASP A 56 5.83 11.63 15.47
C ASP A 56 4.40 11.41 14.93
N LEU A 57 4.05 10.19 14.48
CA LEU A 57 2.75 9.87 13.89
C LEU A 57 1.61 9.78 14.90
N HIS A 58 1.87 9.22 16.09
CA HIS A 58 0.82 8.88 17.06
C HIS A 58 0.90 9.68 18.36
N SER A 59 1.85 10.61 18.48
CA SER A 59 2.09 11.37 19.72
C SER A 59 2.23 10.46 20.94
N LEU A 60 3.03 9.40 20.81
CA LEU A 60 3.16 8.37 21.85
C LEU A 60 3.95 8.83 23.06
N HIS A 61 4.83 9.83 22.90
CA HIS A 61 5.72 10.31 23.95
C HIS A 61 6.60 9.20 24.56
N MET A 62 7.03 8.22 23.74
CA MET A 62 8.02 7.23 24.18
C MET A 62 9.34 7.92 24.49
N GLN A 63 10.05 7.44 25.51
CA GLN A 63 11.43 7.83 25.80
C GLN A 63 12.37 6.79 25.19
N ILE A 64 13.18 7.18 24.22
CA ILE A 64 14.05 6.28 23.46
C ILE A 64 15.48 6.44 23.96
N ILE A 65 16.08 5.35 24.41
CA ILE A 65 17.44 5.32 24.97
C ILE A 65 18.31 4.42 24.10
N LEU A 66 19.34 4.99 23.47
CA LEU A 66 20.35 4.21 22.75
C LEU A 66 21.52 3.87 23.68
N LEU A 67 21.92 2.60 23.69
CA LEU A 67 23.11 2.10 24.40
C LEU A 67 24.19 1.66 23.41
N GLY A 68 25.40 2.15 23.62
CA GLY A 68 26.58 1.79 22.83
C GLY A 68 27.82 1.55 23.69
N LYS A 69 28.83 0.90 23.13
CA LYS A 69 30.15 0.74 23.78
C LYS A 69 30.78 2.10 24.03
N ASP A 70 30.72 2.96 23.03
CA ASP A 70 31.26 4.32 23.04
C ASP A 70 30.42 5.24 22.13
N SER A 71 30.81 6.51 22.03
CA SER A 71 30.11 7.54 21.25
C SER A 71 30.05 7.26 19.74
N SER A 72 30.87 6.36 19.20
CA SER A 72 30.80 5.99 17.78
C SER A 72 29.48 5.30 17.41
N ALA A 73 28.72 4.79 18.38
CA ALA A 73 27.35 4.31 18.19
C ALA A 73 26.39 5.39 17.64
N LEU A 74 26.75 6.67 17.76
CA LEU A 74 26.01 7.82 17.20
C LEU A 74 26.41 8.14 15.75
N THR A 75 27.41 7.47 15.19
CA THR A 75 27.84 7.68 13.81
C THR A 75 26.71 7.34 12.84
N GLY A 76 26.50 8.17 11.82
CA GLY A 76 25.46 7.98 10.82
C GLY A 76 24.05 8.42 11.26
N TYR A 77 23.88 8.93 12.48
CA TYR A 77 22.67 9.64 12.88
C TYR A 77 22.70 11.09 12.42
N PHE A 78 21.54 11.64 12.07
CA PHE A 78 21.41 13.08 11.84
C PHE A 78 21.66 13.84 13.16
N PRO A 79 22.59 14.82 13.20
CA PRO A 79 22.90 15.57 14.41
C PRO A 79 21.68 16.24 15.06
N GLN A 80 20.67 16.57 14.25
CA GLN A 80 19.43 17.18 14.70
C GLN A 80 18.54 16.18 15.47
N LEU A 81 18.57 14.88 15.13
CA LEU A 81 17.83 13.84 15.84
C LEU A 81 18.40 13.59 17.24
N LEU A 82 19.71 13.77 17.42
CA LEU A 82 20.39 13.62 18.71
C LEU A 82 19.97 14.67 19.75
N LYS A 83 19.32 15.75 19.31
CA LYS A 83 18.83 16.85 20.15
C LYS A 83 17.35 16.71 20.53
N ARG A 84 16.68 15.62 20.12
CA ARG A 84 15.26 15.44 20.44
C ARG A 84 15.09 15.20 21.95
N GLY A 85 14.07 15.82 22.54
CA GLY A 85 13.78 15.68 23.97
C GLY A 85 13.24 14.29 24.38
N ASP A 86 12.91 13.44 23.40
CA ASP A 86 12.49 12.06 23.59
C ASP A 86 13.63 11.04 23.32
N PHE A 87 14.87 11.52 23.14
CA PHE A 87 16.04 10.69 22.87
C PHE A 87 17.15 10.89 23.92
N GLN A 88 17.78 9.79 24.33
CA GLN A 88 18.95 9.79 25.19
C GLN A 88 19.98 8.77 24.69
N PHE A 89 21.25 9.02 24.98
CA PHE A 89 22.34 8.11 24.69
C PHE A 89 23.17 7.89 25.94
N PHE A 90 23.53 6.63 26.21
CA PHE A 90 24.50 6.27 27.24
C PHE A 90 25.54 5.30 26.68
N THR A 91 26.78 5.44 27.13
CA THR A 91 27.75 4.35 26.98
C THR A 91 27.47 3.25 28.00
N PHE A 92 27.98 2.04 27.77
CA PHE A 92 27.86 0.92 28.71
C PHE A 92 28.40 1.30 30.10
N ASP A 93 29.57 1.93 30.16
CA ASP A 93 30.18 2.38 31.41
C ASP A 93 29.35 3.45 32.12
N GLN A 94 28.80 4.41 31.37
CA GLN A 94 27.96 5.47 31.93
C GLN A 94 26.67 4.92 32.53
N LEU A 95 26.09 3.89 31.92
CA LEU A 95 24.89 3.24 32.44
C LEU A 95 25.22 2.40 33.68
N ALA A 96 26.31 1.62 33.64
CA ALA A 96 26.76 0.80 34.77
C ALA A 96 27.10 1.64 36.01
N ALA A 97 27.58 2.86 35.82
CA ALA A 97 27.94 3.79 36.89
C ALA A 97 26.74 4.60 37.46
N GLN A 98 25.52 4.43 36.96
CA GLN A 98 24.37 5.18 37.47
C GLN A 98 24.00 4.76 38.89
N GLU A 99 23.96 5.73 39.82
CA GLU A 99 23.50 5.49 41.20
C GLU A 99 22.00 5.13 41.28
N LYS A 100 21.19 5.61 40.32
CA LYS A 100 19.77 5.31 40.22
C LYS A 100 19.51 4.40 39.01
N PRO A 101 18.89 3.21 39.20
CA PRO A 101 18.65 2.29 38.11
C PRO A 101 17.67 2.91 37.10
N VAL A 102 18.09 2.97 35.84
CA VAL A 102 17.23 3.39 34.73
C VAL A 102 16.30 2.23 34.41
N GLN A 103 15.06 2.26 34.88
CA GLN A 103 14.07 1.24 34.50
C GLN A 103 13.70 1.35 33.02
N ALA A 104 13.49 0.23 32.35
CA ALA A 104 12.99 0.18 30.97
C ALA A 104 11.65 -0.57 30.89
N ASP A 105 10.72 -0.16 30.03
CA ASP A 105 9.56 -1.01 29.73
C ASP A 105 9.96 -2.09 28.71
N PHE A 106 10.70 -1.68 27.68
CA PHE A 106 11.15 -2.54 26.59
C PHE A 106 12.66 -2.37 26.38
N PHE A 107 13.35 -3.49 26.15
CA PHE A 107 14.78 -3.50 25.81
C PHE A 107 14.97 -4.26 24.51
N VAL A 108 15.43 -3.59 23.46
CA VAL A 108 15.65 -4.18 22.13
C VAL A 108 17.15 -4.31 21.93
N TYR A 109 17.64 -5.54 21.75
CA TYR A 109 19.02 -5.81 21.42
C TYR A 109 19.12 -6.32 19.98
N THR A 110 19.88 -5.61 19.13
CA THR A 110 20.03 -6.00 17.71
C THR A 110 20.95 -7.20 17.50
N GLY A 111 21.71 -7.61 18.53
CA GLY A 111 22.57 -8.79 18.49
C GLY A 111 23.50 -8.84 17.27
N CYS A 112 23.65 -10.04 16.73
CA CYS A 112 24.35 -10.30 15.47
C CYS A 112 23.46 -10.11 14.23
N CYS A 113 22.20 -9.70 14.37
CA CYS A 113 21.24 -9.66 13.27
C CYS A 113 21.74 -8.80 12.09
N ASN A 114 21.85 -9.42 10.91
CA ASN A 114 22.37 -8.80 9.68
C ASN A 114 23.77 -8.16 9.84
N LYS A 115 24.52 -8.52 10.87
CA LYS A 115 25.90 -8.08 11.06
C LYS A 115 26.81 -8.95 10.20
N LYS A 116 27.74 -8.33 9.47
CA LYS A 116 28.85 -9.04 8.85
C LYS A 116 29.75 -9.63 9.94
N LEU A 117 29.96 -10.95 9.89
CA LEU A 117 30.74 -11.67 10.89
C LEU A 117 32.13 -11.96 10.33
N GLU A 118 33.16 -11.63 11.10
CA GLU A 118 34.52 -12.02 10.78
C GLU A 118 34.80 -13.41 11.33
N HIS A 119 35.31 -14.29 10.49
CA HIS A 119 35.59 -15.69 10.86
C HIS A 119 36.94 -15.81 11.59
N THR A 120 37.06 -15.13 12.72
CA THR A 120 38.22 -15.21 13.62
C THR A 120 37.80 -15.59 15.05
N PRO A 121 38.63 -16.33 15.80
CA PRO A 121 38.33 -16.63 17.20
C PRO A 121 38.15 -15.38 18.06
N GLY A 122 38.96 -14.33 17.82
CA GLY A 122 38.88 -13.08 18.57
C GLY A 122 37.53 -12.40 18.42
N PHE A 123 37.01 -12.33 17.19
CA PHE A 123 35.69 -11.78 16.91
C PHE A 123 34.58 -12.58 17.63
N PHE A 124 34.66 -13.92 17.63
CA PHE A 124 33.69 -14.75 18.34
C PHE A 124 33.60 -14.40 19.84
N PHE A 125 34.75 -14.34 20.51
CA PHE A 125 34.79 -14.03 21.94
C PHE A 125 34.37 -12.59 22.24
N GLU A 126 34.74 -11.62 21.39
CA GLU A 126 34.31 -10.24 21.55
C GLU A 126 32.78 -10.10 21.46
N GLU A 127 32.14 -10.76 20.48
CA GLU A 127 30.69 -10.71 20.33
C GLU A 127 29.95 -11.39 21.48
N VAL A 128 30.49 -12.50 21.99
CA VAL A 128 29.93 -13.21 23.16
C VAL A 128 30.05 -12.35 24.43
N GLU A 129 31.22 -11.75 24.69
CA GLU A 129 31.43 -10.89 25.86
C GLU A 129 30.61 -9.60 25.78
N GLY A 130 30.50 -9.00 24.58
CA GLY A 130 29.64 -7.86 24.32
C GLY A 130 28.16 -8.18 24.57
N SER A 131 27.69 -9.34 24.11
CA SER A 131 26.33 -9.82 24.36
C SER A 131 26.05 -10.02 25.85
N LYS A 132 27.00 -10.62 26.58
CA LYS A 132 26.94 -10.75 28.03
C LYS A 132 26.82 -9.39 28.71
N THR A 133 27.67 -8.43 28.35
CA THR A 133 27.63 -7.07 28.91
C THR A 133 26.26 -6.43 28.71
N VAL A 134 25.69 -6.50 27.50
CA VAL A 134 24.36 -5.95 27.20
C VAL A 134 23.26 -6.63 28.04
N MET A 135 23.33 -7.94 28.23
CA MET A 135 22.34 -8.69 29.01
C MET A 135 22.44 -8.42 30.52
N GLU A 136 23.65 -8.22 31.04
CA GLU A 136 23.88 -7.78 32.43
C GLU A 136 23.29 -6.38 32.66
N LEU A 137 23.53 -5.44 31.73
CA LEU A 137 22.94 -4.11 31.77
C LEU A 137 21.41 -4.17 31.68
N ALA A 138 20.86 -5.02 30.80
CA ALA A 138 19.42 -5.23 30.74
C ALA A 138 18.87 -5.75 32.08
N GLY A 139 19.61 -6.64 32.77
CA GLY A 139 19.29 -7.10 34.11
C GLY A 139 19.16 -5.97 35.14
N GLN A 140 20.00 -4.93 35.06
CA GLN A 140 19.93 -3.75 35.93
C GLN A 140 18.71 -2.86 35.63
N MET A 141 18.22 -2.86 34.40
CA MET A 141 17.08 -2.05 33.95
C MET A 141 15.72 -2.74 34.17
N HIS A 142 15.72 -4.04 34.47
CA HIS A 142 14.54 -4.88 34.69
C HIS A 142 13.42 -4.68 33.64
N PRO A 143 13.69 -4.89 32.34
CA PRO A 143 12.70 -4.69 31.30
C PRO A 143 11.55 -5.69 31.44
N LYS A 144 10.32 -5.24 31.15
CA LYS A 144 9.16 -6.14 31.08
C LYS A 144 9.29 -7.13 29.94
N ARG A 145 9.87 -6.66 28.82
CA ARG A 145 10.19 -7.50 27.67
C ARG A 145 11.56 -7.12 27.10
N PHE A 146 12.43 -8.11 27.00
CA PHE A 146 13.68 -8.06 26.27
C PHE A 146 13.49 -8.67 24.88
N ILE A 147 13.76 -7.93 23.81
CA ILE A 147 13.60 -8.39 22.44
C ILE A 147 15.00 -8.57 21.85
N LEU A 148 15.36 -9.80 21.52
CA LEU A 148 16.57 -10.10 20.76
C LEU A 148 16.22 -10.19 19.28
N LEU A 149 16.86 -9.36 18.47
CA LEU A 149 16.86 -9.54 17.01
C LEU A 149 18.00 -10.51 16.66
N SER A 150 17.61 -11.60 16.00
CA SER A 150 18.46 -12.68 15.49
C SER A 150 18.11 -12.89 14.01
N ASP A 151 18.76 -13.83 13.34
CA ASP A 151 18.49 -14.12 11.94
C ASP A 151 18.62 -15.59 11.57
N TYR A 152 18.35 -15.87 10.29
CA TYR A 152 18.34 -17.19 9.66
C TYR A 152 19.61 -18.00 9.88
N ARG A 153 20.76 -17.38 10.21
CA ARG A 153 22.01 -18.11 10.47
C ARG A 153 21.89 -18.99 11.69
N SER A 154 21.01 -18.64 12.64
CA SER A 154 20.60 -19.53 13.75
C SER A 154 19.94 -20.83 13.28
N CYS A 155 19.45 -20.95 12.05
CA CYS A 155 18.89 -22.22 11.59
C CYS A 155 19.96 -23.21 11.12
N GLY A 156 21.20 -22.76 10.87
CA GLY A 156 22.27 -23.60 10.31
C GLY A 156 21.95 -24.08 8.89
N ILE A 157 22.64 -25.13 8.43
CA ILE A 157 22.43 -25.69 7.09
C ILE A 157 21.30 -26.72 7.13
N VAL A 158 20.16 -26.42 6.53
CA VAL A 158 19.03 -27.36 6.43
C VAL A 158 19.07 -28.20 5.16
N GLU A 159 18.42 -29.36 5.20
CA GLU A 159 18.27 -30.20 4.00
C GLU A 159 17.37 -29.52 2.97
N ARG A 160 17.59 -29.87 1.69
CA ARG A 160 16.83 -29.30 0.59
C ARG A 160 15.34 -29.64 0.72
N GLY A 161 14.49 -28.63 0.55
CA GLY A 161 13.03 -28.77 0.64
C GLY A 161 12.48 -28.73 2.06
N VAL A 162 13.34 -28.59 3.07
CA VAL A 162 12.93 -28.43 4.47
C VAL A 162 12.73 -26.95 4.77
N LEU A 163 11.57 -26.63 5.34
CA LEU A 163 11.25 -25.31 5.88
C LEU A 163 11.46 -25.34 7.39
N CYS A 164 12.50 -24.67 7.87
CA CYS A 164 12.93 -24.74 9.27
C CYS A 164 11.91 -24.09 10.21
N SER A 165 11.40 -24.83 11.20
CA SER A 165 10.63 -24.28 12.33
C SER A 165 11.55 -23.71 13.42
N GLU A 166 11.00 -22.96 14.38
CA GLU A 166 11.80 -22.31 15.43
C GLU A 166 12.58 -23.28 16.34
N TYR A 167 12.17 -24.55 16.36
CA TYR A 167 12.74 -25.60 17.23
C TYR A 167 13.59 -26.62 16.48
N GLU A 168 13.66 -26.53 15.15
CA GLU A 168 14.53 -27.35 14.33
C GLU A 168 15.88 -26.66 14.15
N ASN A 169 16.94 -27.46 14.13
CA ASN A 169 18.28 -26.99 13.80
C ASN A 169 18.77 -27.78 12.59
N GLY A 170 19.41 -27.08 11.67
CA GLY A 170 20.20 -27.67 10.59
C GLY A 170 21.49 -28.30 11.10
N ARG A 171 22.30 -28.77 10.16
CA ARG A 171 23.62 -29.35 10.43
C ARG A 171 24.68 -28.26 10.55
N SER A 172 25.67 -28.55 11.39
CA SER A 172 26.95 -27.84 11.43
C SER A 172 27.97 -28.63 10.62
N ASP A 173 28.61 -27.97 9.64
CA ASP A 173 29.74 -28.48 8.86
C ASP A 173 30.98 -27.65 9.22
N PHE A 174 31.80 -28.16 10.15
CA PHE A 174 32.98 -27.47 10.69
C PHE A 174 34.03 -27.10 9.63
N SER A 175 33.91 -27.66 8.41
CA SER A 175 34.78 -27.26 7.28
C SER A 175 34.36 -25.95 6.61
N LYS A 176 33.25 -25.33 7.02
CA LYS A 176 32.68 -24.12 6.42
C LYS A 176 32.51 -22.99 7.43
N GLY A 177 32.76 -21.76 7.00
CA GLY A 177 32.49 -20.55 7.79
C GLY A 177 31.02 -20.37 8.21
N SER A 178 30.07 -20.95 7.48
CA SER A 178 28.64 -20.93 7.86
C SER A 178 28.35 -21.62 9.20
N SER A 179 29.19 -22.58 9.61
CA SER A 179 29.09 -23.16 10.94
C SER A 179 29.51 -22.18 12.03
N PHE A 180 30.55 -21.39 11.79
CA PHE A 180 30.97 -20.35 12.73
C PHE A 180 29.83 -19.36 13.00
N ASP A 181 29.17 -18.88 11.94
CA ASP A 181 28.02 -17.98 12.04
C ASP A 181 26.88 -18.61 12.84
N PHE A 182 26.54 -19.87 12.56
CA PHE A 182 25.49 -20.62 13.26
C PHE A 182 25.79 -20.75 14.76
N GLU A 183 26.99 -21.20 15.12
CA GLU A 183 27.38 -21.41 16.53
C GLU A 183 27.39 -20.08 17.31
N LEU A 184 27.88 -18.99 16.69
CA LEU A 184 27.92 -17.68 17.33
C LEU A 184 26.51 -17.16 17.62
N VAL A 185 25.64 -17.13 16.60
CA VAL A 185 24.26 -16.64 16.75
C VAL A 185 23.49 -17.49 17.76
N LYS A 186 23.66 -18.82 17.72
CA LYS A 186 23.04 -19.73 18.71
C LYS A 186 23.55 -19.49 20.13
N THR A 187 24.84 -19.22 20.28
CA THR A 187 25.42 -18.90 21.58
C THR A 187 24.77 -17.64 22.15
N VAL A 188 24.63 -16.57 21.34
CA VAL A 188 23.95 -15.35 21.77
C VAL A 188 22.47 -15.59 22.13
N GLU A 189 21.74 -16.38 21.35
CA GLU A 189 20.35 -16.75 21.69
C GLU A 189 20.25 -17.56 22.98
N ALA A 190 21.17 -18.49 23.22
CA ALA A 190 21.22 -19.29 24.43
C ALA A 190 21.50 -18.44 25.67
N LEU A 191 22.45 -17.49 25.57
CA LEU A 191 22.73 -16.53 26.63
C LEU A 191 21.50 -15.72 26.99
N CYS A 192 20.71 -15.27 26.01
CA CYS A 192 19.49 -14.51 26.26
C CYS A 192 18.54 -15.24 27.22
N GLY A 193 18.29 -16.53 26.98
CA GLY A 193 17.43 -17.34 27.86
C GLY A 193 18.01 -17.55 29.27
N VAL A 194 19.33 -17.70 29.38
CA VAL A 194 20.02 -17.87 30.67
C VAL A 194 19.97 -16.58 31.49
N TYR A 195 20.35 -15.44 30.90
CA TYR A 195 20.32 -14.14 31.58
C TYR A 195 18.90 -13.69 31.92
N ALA A 196 17.92 -13.95 31.05
CA ALA A 196 16.52 -13.69 31.34
C ALA A 196 16.07 -14.43 32.62
N LYS A 197 16.43 -15.71 32.76
CA LYS A 197 16.15 -16.51 33.96
C LYS A 197 16.90 -15.98 35.19
N GLN A 198 18.18 -15.62 35.02
CA GLN A 198 19.04 -15.13 36.10
C GLN A 198 18.56 -13.79 36.68
N HIS A 199 18.16 -12.85 35.82
CA HIS A 199 17.75 -11.51 36.21
C HIS A 199 16.23 -11.32 36.33
N GLY A 200 15.44 -12.34 36.01
CA GLY A 200 13.99 -12.35 36.20
C GLY A 200 13.21 -11.49 35.19
N PHE A 201 13.74 -11.27 33.99
CA PHE A 201 13.00 -10.60 32.90
C PHE A 201 12.47 -11.60 31.87
N SER A 202 11.45 -11.20 31.12
CA SER A 202 10.89 -11.98 30.02
C SER A 202 11.53 -11.60 28.69
N TYR A 203 11.65 -12.55 27.75
CA TYR A 203 12.28 -12.29 26.45
C TYR A 203 11.43 -12.69 25.24
N VAL A 204 11.68 -12.11 24.07
CA VAL A 204 11.17 -12.57 22.77
C VAL A 204 12.35 -12.57 21.80
N ILE A 205 12.55 -13.64 21.04
CA ILE A 205 13.59 -13.69 20.01
C ILE A 205 12.92 -13.66 18.64
N LEU A 206 13.27 -12.67 17.82
CA LEU A 206 12.82 -12.56 16.44
C LEU A 206 13.97 -12.97 15.52
N ARG A 207 13.86 -14.13 14.86
CA ARG A 207 14.82 -14.56 13.83
C ARG A 207 14.30 -14.11 12.47
N THR A 208 14.99 -13.16 11.86
CA THR A 208 14.64 -12.68 10.53
C THR A 208 15.12 -13.64 9.44
N GLY A 209 14.42 -13.66 8.30
CA GLY A 209 15.01 -14.09 7.04
C GLY A 209 16.21 -13.20 6.63
N ILE A 210 16.71 -13.39 5.41
CA ILE A 210 17.69 -12.51 4.78
C ILE A 210 17.08 -11.10 4.71
N LEU A 211 17.66 -10.18 5.47
CA LEU A 211 17.10 -8.85 5.68
C LEU A 211 17.44 -7.93 4.50
N LEU A 212 16.41 -7.28 3.97
CA LEU A 212 16.50 -6.27 2.91
C LEU A 212 15.99 -4.93 3.44
N GLY A 213 16.61 -3.82 3.06
CA GLY A 213 16.17 -2.50 3.49
C GLY A 213 16.80 -1.37 2.67
N ALA A 214 15.98 -0.61 1.96
CA ALA A 214 16.43 0.48 1.10
C ALA A 214 17.00 1.64 1.92
N GLY A 215 18.16 2.18 1.55
CA GLY A 215 18.80 3.30 2.25
C GLY A 215 19.22 3.01 3.69
N THR A 216 19.18 1.75 4.14
CA THR A 216 19.50 1.40 5.54
C THR A 216 21.00 1.36 5.84
N GLY A 217 21.85 1.18 4.81
CA GLY A 217 23.28 0.90 4.97
C GLY A 217 23.59 -0.56 5.32
N LEU A 218 22.60 -1.46 5.21
CA LEU A 218 22.72 -2.90 5.45
C LEU A 218 23.26 -3.64 4.21
N ASP A 219 24.40 -3.20 3.68
CA ASP A 219 24.90 -3.56 2.34
C ASP A 219 25.86 -4.77 2.31
N ASP A 220 25.69 -5.72 3.22
CA ASP A 220 26.69 -6.77 3.46
C ASP A 220 26.32 -8.13 2.84
N THR A 221 25.39 -8.17 1.88
CA THR A 221 24.96 -9.42 1.23
C THR A 221 25.21 -9.39 -0.28
N ILE A 222 25.40 -10.57 -0.85
CA ILE A 222 25.47 -10.71 -2.32
C ILE A 222 24.16 -10.27 -3.01
N PHE A 223 23.03 -10.32 -2.30
CA PHE A 223 21.73 -9.92 -2.83
C PHE A 223 21.59 -8.40 -2.89
N THR A 224 22.11 -7.70 -1.89
CA THR A 224 22.20 -6.23 -1.92
C THR A 224 23.11 -5.77 -3.06
N ASP A 225 24.23 -6.47 -3.30
CA ASP A 225 25.12 -6.20 -4.44
C ASP A 225 24.44 -6.48 -5.78
N LEU A 226 23.68 -7.57 -5.89
CA LEU A 226 22.86 -7.90 -7.06
C LEU A 226 21.88 -6.76 -7.38
N PHE A 227 21.14 -6.26 -6.38
CA PHE A 227 20.18 -5.17 -6.60
C PHE A 227 20.85 -3.84 -6.95
N LYS A 228 22.04 -3.56 -6.41
CA LYS A 228 22.86 -2.41 -6.80
C LYS A 228 23.35 -2.51 -8.25
N ALA A 229 23.83 -3.68 -8.66
CA ALA A 229 24.24 -3.92 -10.04
C ALA A 229 23.04 -3.77 -11.00
N ALA A 230 21.89 -4.33 -10.64
CA ALA A 230 20.63 -4.16 -11.38
C ALA A 230 20.19 -2.70 -11.51
N ALA A 231 20.36 -1.90 -10.44
CA ALA A 231 20.06 -0.47 -10.47
C ALA A 231 20.93 0.30 -11.47
N LYS A 232 22.20 -0.10 -11.60
CA LYS A 232 23.19 0.50 -12.50
C LYS A 232 23.19 -0.06 -13.93
N GLY A 233 22.44 -1.15 -14.17
CA GLY A 233 22.49 -1.88 -15.44
C GLY A 233 23.79 -2.66 -15.66
N GLU A 234 24.49 -3.03 -14.57
CA GLU A 234 25.74 -3.78 -14.61
C GLU A 234 25.47 -5.29 -14.67
N THR A 235 26.34 -6.02 -15.36
CA THR A 235 26.30 -7.48 -15.35
C THR A 235 26.70 -8.02 -13.97
N TYR A 236 25.86 -8.85 -13.35
CA TYR A 236 26.15 -9.51 -12.08
C TYR A 236 26.23 -11.02 -12.25
N THR A 237 27.18 -11.66 -11.57
CA THR A 237 27.34 -13.12 -11.61
C THR A 237 26.93 -13.71 -10.28
N LEU A 238 25.89 -14.55 -10.30
CA LEU A 238 25.35 -15.20 -9.11
C LEU A 238 25.52 -16.73 -9.25
N ILE A 239 26.08 -17.38 -8.24
CA ILE A 239 26.13 -18.85 -8.23
C ILE A 239 24.72 -19.35 -7.92
N ASN A 240 24.19 -20.17 -8.82
CA ASN A 240 22.86 -20.73 -8.67
C ASN A 240 22.84 -21.76 -7.54
N SER A 241 21.82 -21.65 -6.70
CA SER A 241 21.55 -22.59 -5.63
C SER A 241 20.26 -23.36 -5.87
N LYS A 242 20.24 -24.64 -5.49
CA LYS A 242 19.03 -25.48 -5.55
C LYS A 242 18.17 -25.35 -4.29
N ASN A 243 18.64 -24.62 -3.30
CA ASN A 243 17.95 -24.35 -2.05
C ASN A 243 17.06 -23.11 -2.16
N GLN A 244 16.08 -23.03 -1.26
CA GLN A 244 15.26 -21.83 -1.07
C GLN A 244 15.74 -21.06 0.15
N TYR A 245 15.52 -19.76 0.11
CA TYR A 245 15.91 -18.80 1.14
C TYR A 245 14.74 -17.89 1.46
N SER A 246 14.48 -17.68 2.74
CA SER A 246 13.46 -16.72 3.17
C SER A 246 14.07 -15.33 3.27
N PHE A 247 13.53 -14.39 2.51
CA PHE A 247 13.86 -12.96 2.56
C PHE A 247 12.82 -12.22 3.40
N VAL A 248 13.18 -11.05 3.92
CA VAL A 248 12.25 -10.16 4.61
C VAL A 248 12.67 -8.71 4.41
N TYR A 249 11.70 -7.84 4.12
CA TYR A 249 11.95 -6.41 4.08
C TYR A 249 11.84 -5.82 5.49
N ILE A 250 12.71 -4.88 5.82
CA ILE A 250 12.89 -4.36 7.20
C ILE A 250 11.59 -3.80 7.81
N SER A 251 10.67 -3.30 6.99
CA SER A 251 9.34 -2.85 7.42
C SER A 251 8.53 -3.95 8.14
N ASP A 252 8.59 -5.19 7.64
CA ASP A 252 7.90 -6.33 8.28
C ASP A 252 8.63 -6.80 9.56
N VAL A 253 9.94 -6.57 9.66
CA VAL A 253 10.70 -6.80 10.90
C VAL A 253 10.29 -5.80 11.97
N PHE A 254 10.10 -4.52 11.62
CA PHE A 254 9.61 -3.53 12.58
C PHE A 254 8.17 -3.78 13.01
N HIS A 255 7.33 -4.26 12.09
CA HIS A 255 6.00 -4.73 12.46
C HIS A 255 6.05 -5.85 13.51
N ALA A 256 6.89 -6.87 13.29
CA ALA A 256 7.12 -7.92 14.27
C ALA A 256 7.72 -7.41 15.59
N LEU A 257 8.61 -6.42 15.54
CA LEU A 257 9.19 -5.78 16.72
C LEU A 257 8.13 -5.10 17.60
N TYR A 258 7.20 -4.35 17.01
CA TYR A 258 6.11 -3.72 17.78
C TYR A 258 5.19 -4.76 18.42
N HIS A 259 4.86 -5.84 17.72
CA HIS A 259 4.12 -6.97 18.31
C HIS A 259 4.93 -7.67 19.41
N ALA A 260 6.24 -7.83 19.26
CA ALA A 260 7.10 -8.38 20.31
C ALA A 260 7.08 -7.54 21.59
N MET A 261 7.02 -6.21 21.45
CA MET A 261 6.85 -5.30 22.59
C MET A 261 5.42 -5.33 23.17
N ALA A 262 4.39 -5.56 22.35
CA ALA A 262 3.00 -5.46 22.78
C ALA A 262 2.36 -6.78 23.25
N ASP A 263 2.31 -7.79 22.38
CA ASP A 263 1.33 -8.88 22.49
C ASP A 263 1.87 -10.28 22.19
N LEU A 264 3.03 -10.43 21.56
CA LEU A 264 3.61 -11.77 21.34
C LEU A 264 3.86 -12.47 22.68
N ARG A 265 3.82 -13.81 22.66
CA ARG A 265 4.08 -14.62 23.83
C ARG A 265 5.55 -14.41 24.25
N VAL A 266 5.75 -14.15 25.53
CA VAL A 266 7.09 -14.05 26.11
C VAL A 266 7.78 -15.41 26.23
N ASN A 267 9.08 -15.40 26.45
CA ASN A 267 10.01 -16.52 26.50
C ASN A 267 9.89 -17.43 25.27
N THR A 268 9.69 -16.81 24.10
CA THR A 268 9.34 -17.51 22.87
C THR A 268 10.18 -16.98 21.71
N VAL A 269 10.56 -17.89 20.83
CA VAL A 269 11.23 -17.60 19.56
C VAL A 269 10.20 -17.56 18.44
N TYR A 270 10.36 -16.62 17.51
CA TYR A 270 9.54 -16.47 16.32
C TYR A 270 10.41 -16.27 15.08
N HIS A 271 10.08 -16.93 13.98
CA HIS A 271 10.60 -16.61 12.67
C HIS A 271 9.84 -15.44 12.04
N VAL A 272 10.55 -14.53 11.38
CA VAL A 272 10.00 -13.36 10.69
C VAL A 272 10.48 -13.38 9.24
N THR A 273 9.56 -13.69 8.32
CA THR A 273 9.83 -13.72 6.88
C THR A 273 8.89 -12.78 6.13
N GLY A 274 9.26 -12.39 4.91
CA GLY A 274 8.44 -11.55 4.04
C GLY A 274 7.26 -12.31 3.43
N LYS A 275 6.32 -11.58 2.84
CA LYS A 275 5.20 -12.19 2.12
C LYS A 275 5.69 -12.78 0.81
N ASP A 276 5.36 -14.04 0.54
CA ASP A 276 5.74 -14.75 -0.70
C ASP A 276 7.25 -14.65 -1.01
N ALA A 277 8.07 -14.69 0.04
CA ALA A 277 9.49 -14.33 0.01
C ALA A 277 10.45 -15.50 0.28
N THR A 278 9.99 -16.74 0.16
CA THR A 278 10.83 -17.94 0.27
C THR A 278 11.08 -18.50 -1.11
N VAL A 279 12.25 -18.21 -1.70
CA VAL A 279 12.54 -18.49 -3.12
C VAL A 279 13.96 -19.01 -3.32
N SER A 280 14.21 -19.68 -4.45
CA SER A 280 15.58 -20.01 -4.88
C SER A 280 16.25 -18.81 -5.56
N THR A 281 17.57 -18.87 -5.77
CA THR A 281 18.29 -17.84 -6.55
C THR A 281 17.77 -17.72 -7.98
N GLY A 282 17.39 -18.84 -8.61
CA GLY A 282 16.82 -18.83 -9.94
C GLY A 282 15.47 -18.10 -10.01
N MET A 283 14.61 -18.32 -9.01
CA MET A 283 13.33 -17.61 -8.89
C MET A 283 13.54 -16.12 -8.62
N LEU A 284 14.50 -15.76 -7.75
CA LEU A 284 14.87 -14.36 -7.49
C LEU A 284 15.33 -13.66 -8.78
N CYS A 285 16.18 -14.31 -9.57
CA CYS A 285 16.65 -13.76 -10.85
C CYS A 285 15.50 -13.63 -11.87
N ALA A 286 14.57 -14.59 -11.91
CA ALA A 286 13.39 -14.50 -12.77
C ALA A 286 12.52 -13.29 -12.40
N MET A 287 12.20 -13.10 -11.12
CA MET A 287 11.47 -11.92 -10.64
C MET A 287 12.17 -10.61 -11.00
N LEU A 288 13.51 -10.58 -10.86
CA LEU A 288 14.30 -9.40 -11.21
C LEU A 288 14.25 -9.11 -12.73
N HIS A 289 14.27 -10.15 -13.57
CA HIS A 289 14.14 -10.01 -15.02
C HIS A 289 12.72 -9.57 -15.43
N ASP A 290 11.68 -10.12 -14.80
CA ASP A 290 10.28 -9.74 -15.07
C ASP A 290 10.03 -8.25 -14.75
N LEU A 291 10.64 -7.74 -13.68
CA LEU A 291 10.53 -6.33 -13.28
C LEU A 291 11.40 -5.38 -14.12
N TYR A 292 12.52 -5.87 -14.64
CA TYR A 292 13.57 -5.07 -15.29
C TYR A 292 14.16 -5.76 -16.53
N PRO A 293 13.33 -6.08 -17.54
CA PRO A 293 13.73 -6.98 -18.63
C PRO A 293 14.89 -6.43 -19.47
N GLU A 294 14.97 -5.11 -19.64
CA GLU A 294 16.00 -4.46 -20.47
C GLU A 294 17.25 -4.04 -19.68
N GLN A 295 17.18 -3.94 -18.35
CA GLN A 295 18.27 -3.39 -17.54
C GLN A 295 19.08 -4.47 -16.81
N VAL A 296 18.52 -5.65 -16.59
CA VAL A 296 19.13 -6.67 -15.72
C VAL A 296 19.86 -7.72 -16.54
N GLN A 297 21.16 -7.86 -16.28
CA GLN A 297 22.01 -8.91 -16.85
C GLN A 297 22.60 -9.76 -15.72
N VAL A 298 21.97 -10.90 -15.44
CA VAL A 298 22.45 -11.83 -14.39
C VAL A 298 22.92 -13.14 -15.01
N ASN A 299 24.21 -13.43 -14.83
CA ASN A 299 24.79 -14.70 -15.21
C ASN A 299 24.66 -15.70 -14.05
N LEU A 300 23.82 -16.72 -14.22
CA LEU A 300 23.70 -17.82 -13.27
C LEU A 300 24.79 -18.87 -13.51
N LEU A 301 25.70 -19.02 -12.56
CA LEU A 301 26.75 -20.05 -12.60
C LEU A 301 26.34 -21.31 -11.85
N TYR A 302 26.55 -22.46 -12.47
CA TYR A 302 26.28 -23.75 -11.84
C TYR A 302 27.57 -24.31 -11.23
N SER A 303 27.57 -24.48 -9.90
CA SER A 303 28.69 -25.06 -9.17
C SER A 303 28.41 -26.52 -8.81
N ARG A 304 29.46 -27.36 -8.77
CA ARG A 304 29.37 -28.72 -8.19
C ARG A 304 29.10 -28.69 -6.68
N LYS A 305 29.55 -27.64 -6.00
CA LYS A 305 29.25 -27.37 -4.58
C LYS A 305 28.16 -26.29 -4.52
N ASP A 306 26.95 -26.69 -4.17
CA ASP A 306 25.81 -25.80 -4.00
C ASP A 306 26.13 -24.77 -2.89
N PRO A 307 26.11 -23.45 -3.16
CA PRO A 307 26.30 -22.45 -2.13
C PRO A 307 25.12 -22.47 -1.14
N SER A 308 25.39 -22.08 0.10
CA SER A 308 24.35 -21.80 1.09
C SER A 308 24.40 -20.31 1.39
N TYR A 309 23.35 -19.59 1.00
CA TYR A 309 23.22 -18.15 1.24
C TYR A 309 22.35 -17.84 2.46
N GLY A 310 21.52 -18.81 2.86
CA GLY A 310 20.72 -18.76 4.08
C GLY A 310 19.84 -19.99 4.21
N THR A 311 18.67 -19.80 4.82
CA THR A 311 17.77 -20.89 5.18
C THR A 311 16.32 -20.54 4.86
N ALA A 312 15.55 -21.52 4.40
CA ALA A 312 14.10 -21.42 4.28
C ALA A 312 13.47 -21.58 5.66
N MET A 313 12.62 -20.64 6.07
CA MET A 313 12.09 -20.53 7.42
C MET A 313 10.56 -20.56 7.44
N ASN A 314 10.00 -21.28 8.41
CA ASN A 314 8.56 -21.34 8.66
C ASN A 314 8.17 -20.24 9.65
N ASP A 315 7.29 -19.33 9.24
CA ASP A 315 6.80 -18.20 10.05
C ASP A 315 5.32 -18.34 10.46
N GLN A 316 4.71 -19.53 10.32
CA GLN A 316 3.30 -19.76 10.66
C GLN A 316 2.99 -19.40 12.12
N LYS A 317 3.96 -19.57 13.02
CA LYS A 317 3.81 -19.26 14.44
C LYS A 317 3.52 -17.78 14.67
N ILE A 318 4.30 -16.86 14.07
CA ILE A 318 4.09 -15.42 14.26
C ILE A 318 2.80 -14.96 13.55
N ARG A 319 2.50 -15.53 12.38
CA ARG A 319 1.26 -15.27 11.65
C ARG A 319 0.02 -15.67 12.45
N SER A 320 0.11 -16.76 13.21
CA SER A 320 -0.99 -17.23 14.08
C SER A 320 -1.30 -16.25 15.22
N CYS A 321 -0.33 -15.40 15.60
CA CYS A 321 -0.50 -14.33 16.58
C CYS A 321 -1.07 -13.04 15.97
N GLY A 322 -1.45 -13.01 14.69
CA GLY A 322 -1.99 -11.82 14.00
C GLY A 322 -0.94 -10.96 13.31
N CYS A 323 0.34 -11.13 13.62
CA CYS A 323 1.44 -10.41 12.98
C CYS A 323 1.77 -11.03 11.61
N LYS A 324 1.20 -10.45 10.54
CA LYS A 324 1.38 -10.92 9.16
C LYS A 324 2.28 -9.96 8.36
N PRO A 325 3.24 -10.49 7.57
CA PRO A 325 4.02 -9.64 6.68
C PRO A 325 3.14 -9.11 5.55
N ALA A 326 3.46 -7.90 5.09
CA ALA A 326 2.73 -7.22 4.03
C ALA A 326 3.58 -6.93 2.80
N ILE A 327 4.91 -6.79 2.94
CA ILE A 327 5.78 -6.50 1.81
C ILE A 327 6.12 -7.81 1.10
N THR A 328 5.79 -7.87 -0.19
CA THR A 328 6.17 -9.01 -1.04
C THR A 328 7.66 -8.95 -1.39
N LEU A 329 8.27 -10.07 -1.77
CA LEU A 329 9.64 -10.05 -2.28
C LEU A 329 9.78 -9.19 -3.55
N GLN A 330 8.78 -9.23 -4.44
CA GLN A 330 8.75 -8.40 -5.64
C GLN A 330 8.75 -6.89 -5.30
N ASP A 331 7.97 -6.49 -4.29
CA ASP A 331 7.97 -5.11 -3.81
C ASP A 331 9.31 -4.71 -3.18
N ALA A 332 9.88 -5.61 -2.37
CA ALA A 332 11.18 -5.41 -1.74
C ALA A 332 12.27 -5.22 -2.80
N ILE A 333 12.29 -6.03 -3.87
CA ILE A 333 13.24 -5.91 -4.98
C ILE A 333 13.13 -4.51 -5.60
N GLN A 334 11.92 -4.05 -5.92
CA GLN A 334 11.73 -2.73 -6.53
C GLN A 334 12.22 -1.61 -5.61
N LEU A 335 11.88 -1.65 -4.31
CA LEU A 335 12.38 -0.67 -3.33
C LEU A 335 13.92 -0.69 -3.24
N MET A 336 14.53 -1.87 -3.25
CA MET A 336 15.99 -2.03 -3.21
C MET A 336 16.67 -1.51 -4.48
N VAL A 337 16.12 -1.80 -5.66
CA VAL A 337 16.70 -1.38 -6.95
C VAL A 337 16.50 0.12 -7.17
N GLU A 338 15.28 0.65 -7.00
CA GLU A 338 14.99 2.06 -7.27
C GLU A 338 15.69 3.00 -6.27
N SER A 339 15.88 2.59 -5.01
CA SER A 339 16.64 3.40 -4.03
C SER A 339 18.12 3.56 -4.37
N ASN A 340 18.66 2.70 -5.23
CA ASN A 340 20.04 2.78 -5.71
C ASN A 340 20.18 3.48 -7.06
N ARG A 341 19.08 3.95 -7.66
CA ARG A 341 19.11 4.79 -8.88
C ARG A 341 19.30 6.26 -8.53
N ILE A 342 19.79 7.04 -9.50
CA ILE A 342 20.00 8.48 -9.34
C ILE A 342 18.66 9.12 -8.88
N PRO A 343 18.63 9.79 -7.70
CA PRO A 343 17.40 10.30 -7.12
C PRO A 343 16.93 11.50 -7.95
N ALA A 344 15.98 11.25 -8.86
CA ALA A 344 15.38 12.32 -9.66
C ALA A 344 13.85 12.22 -9.75
N LYS A 345 13.25 11.10 -9.34
CA LYS A 345 11.80 10.87 -9.51
C LYS A 345 11.22 10.13 -8.31
N THR A 346 10.02 10.54 -7.93
CA THR A 346 9.13 9.86 -6.97
C THR A 346 9.04 8.37 -7.30
N PHE A 347 9.30 7.51 -6.31
CA PHE A 347 9.13 6.06 -6.47
C PHE A 347 7.70 5.66 -6.88
N VAL A 348 7.61 4.74 -7.85
CA VAL A 348 6.38 4.09 -8.31
C VAL A 348 6.69 2.62 -8.61
N PHE A 349 5.77 1.73 -8.29
CA PHE A 349 5.88 0.33 -8.67
C PHE A 349 5.78 0.16 -10.19
N LYS A 350 6.77 -0.49 -10.80
CA LYS A 350 6.85 -0.69 -12.25
C LYS A 350 5.83 -1.69 -12.78
N ASP A 351 5.42 -2.63 -11.93
CA ASP A 351 4.42 -3.65 -12.24
C ASP A 351 2.98 -3.16 -12.01
N SER A 352 2.79 -1.89 -11.62
CA SER A 352 1.47 -1.27 -11.58
C SER A 352 0.74 -1.46 -12.91
N TYR A 353 -0.37 -2.20 -12.86
CA TYR A 353 -1.14 -2.57 -14.04
C TYR A 353 -0.31 -3.30 -15.10
N GLN A 354 0.55 -4.24 -14.70
CA GLN A 354 1.43 -4.97 -15.62
C GLN A 354 2.32 -4.00 -16.45
N GLY A 355 2.71 -2.88 -15.85
CA GLY A 355 3.48 -1.81 -16.51
C GLY A 355 2.67 -0.86 -17.40
N LYS A 356 1.32 -0.93 -17.38
CA LYS A 356 0.44 -0.15 -18.28
C LYS A 356 -0.17 1.10 -17.66
N ILE A 357 0.24 1.51 -16.45
CA ILE A 357 -0.30 2.71 -15.78
C ILE A 357 -0.20 3.98 -16.64
N GLN A 358 0.91 4.18 -17.34
CA GLN A 358 1.09 5.34 -18.22
C GLN A 358 0.13 5.30 -19.42
N VAL A 359 -0.15 4.11 -19.97
CA VAL A 359 -1.10 3.93 -21.07
C VAL A 359 -2.50 4.30 -20.60
N ILE A 360 -2.90 3.85 -19.41
CA ILE A 360 -4.19 4.21 -18.79
C ILE A 360 -4.30 5.73 -18.62
N GLN A 361 -3.26 6.38 -18.09
CA GLN A 361 -3.24 7.83 -17.91
C GLN A 361 -3.30 8.59 -19.25
N ASN A 362 -2.65 8.09 -20.31
CA ASN A 362 -2.74 8.69 -21.65
C ASN A 362 -4.17 8.60 -22.22
N ILE A 363 -4.83 7.45 -22.03
CA ILE A 363 -6.24 7.26 -22.39
C ILE A 363 -7.10 8.28 -21.64
N LEU A 364 -6.97 8.35 -20.32
CA LEU A 364 -7.73 9.28 -19.47
C LEU A 364 -7.51 10.74 -19.84
N LEU A 365 -6.27 11.14 -20.15
CA LEU A 365 -5.95 12.50 -20.60
C LEU A 365 -6.64 12.82 -21.94
N SER A 366 -6.67 11.86 -22.87
CA SER A 366 -7.35 12.03 -24.16
C SER A 366 -8.83 12.34 -23.98
N TYR A 367 -9.50 11.63 -23.07
CA TYR A 367 -10.92 11.87 -22.78
C TYR A 367 -11.16 13.10 -21.91
N LEU A 368 -10.22 13.47 -21.03
CA LEU A 368 -10.29 14.74 -20.31
C LEU A 368 -10.26 15.94 -21.28
N LEU A 369 -9.46 15.87 -22.35
CA LEU A 369 -9.43 16.88 -23.41
C LEU A 369 -10.76 16.95 -24.18
N GLU A 370 -11.38 15.81 -24.47
CA GLU A 370 -12.72 15.79 -25.10
C GLU A 370 -13.79 16.40 -24.18
N ILE A 371 -13.75 16.11 -22.88
CA ILE A 371 -14.64 16.74 -21.90
C ILE A 371 -14.43 18.25 -21.87
N ASP A 372 -13.18 18.73 -21.87
CA ASP A 372 -12.86 20.16 -21.91
C ASP A 372 -13.41 20.82 -23.19
N ARG A 373 -13.21 20.19 -24.36
CA ARG A 373 -13.75 20.66 -25.64
C ARG A 373 -15.27 20.83 -25.59
N ILE A 374 -15.99 19.81 -25.10
CA ILE A 374 -17.45 19.85 -24.93
C ILE A 374 -17.84 20.98 -23.96
N CYS A 375 -17.19 21.06 -22.80
CA CYS A 375 -17.52 22.07 -21.81
C CYS A 375 -17.30 23.50 -22.32
N ARG A 376 -16.21 23.75 -23.06
CA ARG A 376 -15.94 25.05 -23.69
C ARG A 376 -16.99 25.40 -24.75
N LYS A 377 -17.30 24.47 -25.66
CA LYS A 377 -18.30 24.66 -26.73
C LYS A 377 -19.66 25.08 -26.16
N TYR A 378 -20.10 24.44 -25.08
CA TYR A 378 -21.40 24.70 -24.48
C TYR A 378 -21.36 25.71 -23.33
N LYS A 379 -20.21 26.28 -22.97
CA LYS A 379 -20.05 27.18 -21.81
C LYS A 379 -20.56 26.51 -20.52
N ILE A 380 -20.09 25.30 -20.25
CA ILE A 380 -20.34 24.54 -19.04
C ILE A 380 -19.13 24.72 -18.13
N ARG A 381 -19.38 25.12 -16.89
CA ARG A 381 -18.31 25.25 -15.91
C ARG A 381 -18.07 23.91 -15.23
N TYR A 382 -16.81 23.52 -15.18
CA TYR A 382 -16.37 22.33 -14.46
C TYR A 382 -15.03 22.61 -13.78
N PHE A 383 -14.61 21.68 -12.92
CA PHE A 383 -13.32 21.69 -12.27
C PHE A 383 -12.73 20.28 -12.30
N LEU A 384 -11.40 20.15 -12.29
CA LEU A 384 -10.78 18.89 -11.89
C LEU A 384 -11.23 18.53 -10.46
N ALA A 385 -11.41 17.24 -10.19
CA ALA A 385 -11.90 16.75 -8.90
C ALA A 385 -10.94 15.76 -8.24
N GLY A 386 -11.14 15.52 -6.95
CA GLY A 386 -10.51 14.43 -6.21
C GLY A 386 -8.99 14.29 -6.42
N GLY A 387 -8.58 13.07 -6.77
CA GLY A 387 -7.19 12.72 -7.04
C GLY A 387 -6.60 13.49 -8.22
N THR A 388 -7.41 13.78 -9.25
CA THR A 388 -7.01 14.57 -10.42
C THR A 388 -6.69 16.02 -10.06
N LEU A 389 -7.50 16.67 -9.22
CA LEU A 389 -7.22 18.02 -8.71
C LEU A 389 -5.96 18.04 -7.84
N LEU A 390 -5.82 17.05 -6.95
CA LEU A 390 -4.64 16.90 -6.12
C LEU A 390 -3.38 16.69 -6.97
N GLY A 391 -3.48 15.87 -8.01
CA GLY A 391 -2.45 15.65 -9.02
C GLY A 391 -2.04 16.94 -9.71
N ALA A 392 -2.99 17.73 -10.21
CA ALA A 392 -2.71 19.00 -10.87
C ALA A 392 -1.90 19.95 -9.96
N VAL A 393 -2.32 20.10 -8.70
CA VAL A 393 -1.67 21.02 -7.76
C VAL A 393 -0.31 20.51 -7.29
N ARG A 394 -0.18 19.20 -7.01
CA ARG A 394 1.01 18.62 -6.36
C ARG A 394 2.04 18.05 -7.33
N HIS A 395 1.59 17.50 -8.45
CA HIS A 395 2.40 16.75 -9.42
C HIS A 395 2.43 17.41 -10.80
N HIS A 396 1.63 18.46 -11.05
CA HIS A 396 1.44 19.07 -12.38
C HIS A 396 0.93 18.05 -13.42
N GLY A 397 0.19 17.05 -12.97
CA GLY A 397 -0.24 15.90 -13.76
C GLY A 397 -0.94 14.86 -12.89
N PHE A 398 -1.03 13.63 -13.37
CA PHE A 398 -1.57 12.53 -12.57
C PHE A 398 -0.73 12.29 -11.31
N ILE A 399 -1.38 11.81 -10.24
CA ILE A 399 -0.63 11.13 -9.20
C ILE A 399 -0.03 9.88 -9.86
N PRO A 400 1.27 9.58 -9.71
CA PRO A 400 1.93 8.59 -10.57
C PRO A 400 1.36 7.16 -10.51
N TRP A 401 0.65 6.81 -9.44
CA TRP A 401 0.00 5.51 -9.24
C TRP A 401 -1.54 5.58 -9.32
N ASP A 402 -2.12 6.72 -9.70
CA ASP A 402 -3.56 6.88 -9.94
C ASP A 402 -3.95 6.31 -11.30
N ASP A 403 -5.13 5.70 -11.32
CA ASP A 403 -5.67 4.91 -12.43
C ASP A 403 -7.00 5.44 -12.97
N ASP A 404 -7.45 6.60 -12.47
CA ASP A 404 -8.68 7.26 -12.85
C ASP A 404 -8.50 8.78 -13.01
N ALA A 405 -9.53 9.40 -13.57
CA ALA A 405 -9.62 10.84 -13.74
C ALA A 405 -11.05 11.30 -13.44
N ASP A 406 -11.14 12.38 -12.68
CA ASP A 406 -12.39 12.93 -12.17
C ASP A 406 -12.56 14.40 -12.56
N VAL A 407 -13.78 14.78 -12.91
CA VAL A 407 -14.22 16.18 -12.92
C VAL A 407 -15.42 16.37 -11.99
N MET A 408 -15.57 17.60 -11.48
CA MET A 408 -16.73 18.00 -10.70
C MET A 408 -17.41 19.22 -11.31
N MET A 409 -18.73 19.26 -11.19
CA MET A 409 -19.59 20.34 -11.66
C MET A 409 -20.59 20.74 -10.57
N LEU A 410 -21.11 21.97 -10.64
CA LEU A 410 -22.30 22.33 -9.88
C LEU A 410 -23.55 21.79 -10.59
N ARG A 411 -24.64 21.57 -9.84
CA ARG A 411 -25.88 20.97 -10.36
C ARG A 411 -26.34 21.53 -11.70
N ASP A 412 -26.42 22.85 -11.83
CA ASP A 412 -26.91 23.47 -13.08
C ASP A 412 -26.00 23.16 -14.27
N ASP A 413 -24.68 23.19 -14.08
CA ASP A 413 -23.69 22.86 -15.10
C ASP A 413 -23.68 21.34 -15.41
N TYR A 414 -23.87 20.50 -14.39
CA TYR A 414 -23.96 19.05 -14.52
C TYR A 414 -25.18 18.61 -15.35
N GLU A 415 -26.37 19.17 -15.08
CA GLU A 415 -27.57 18.87 -15.86
C GLU A 415 -27.42 19.35 -17.32
N LYS A 416 -26.80 20.52 -17.51
CA LYS A 416 -26.47 21.04 -18.85
C LYS A 416 -25.50 20.12 -19.58
N PHE A 417 -24.48 19.60 -18.90
CA PHE A 417 -23.55 18.62 -19.45
C PHE A 417 -24.27 17.34 -19.88
N LEU A 418 -25.10 16.75 -19.02
CA LEU A 418 -25.86 15.55 -19.35
C LEU A 418 -26.77 15.74 -20.57
N SER A 419 -27.30 16.96 -20.78
CA SER A 419 -28.18 17.26 -21.92
C SER A 419 -27.47 17.28 -23.29
N VAL A 420 -26.13 17.39 -23.33
CA VAL A 420 -25.35 17.55 -24.57
C VAL A 420 -24.28 16.48 -24.77
N VAL A 421 -23.78 15.87 -23.68
CA VAL A 421 -22.61 14.98 -23.72
C VAL A 421 -22.85 13.76 -24.61
N GLN A 422 -24.02 13.12 -24.53
CA GLN A 422 -24.32 11.91 -25.28
C GLN A 422 -24.19 12.09 -26.81
N SER A 423 -24.54 13.27 -27.33
CA SER A 423 -24.47 13.58 -28.77
C SER A 423 -23.09 14.07 -29.22
N GLU A 424 -22.24 14.46 -28.29
CA GLU A 424 -20.94 15.09 -28.58
C GLU A 424 -19.75 14.17 -28.28
N LEU A 425 -19.97 13.09 -27.53
CA LEU A 425 -18.97 12.06 -27.28
C LEU A 425 -18.59 11.35 -28.58
N PRO A 426 -17.32 10.93 -28.70
CA PRO A 426 -16.91 10.07 -29.81
C PRO A 426 -17.61 8.71 -29.72
N GLY A 427 -17.78 8.03 -30.86
CA GLY A 427 -18.59 6.81 -30.98
C GLY A 427 -18.07 5.58 -30.25
N ASN A 428 -16.91 5.69 -29.59
CA ASN A 428 -16.24 4.68 -28.79
C ASN A 428 -16.32 4.97 -27.28
N VAL A 429 -17.22 5.85 -26.85
CA VAL A 429 -17.47 6.16 -25.45
C VAL A 429 -18.95 6.06 -25.14
N THR A 430 -19.27 5.23 -24.15
CA THR A 430 -20.62 5.08 -23.63
C THR A 430 -20.83 5.92 -22.37
N LEU A 431 -21.93 6.68 -22.32
CA LEU A 431 -22.36 7.43 -21.14
C LEU A 431 -23.16 6.50 -20.20
N HIS A 432 -22.67 6.34 -18.98
CA HIS A 432 -23.30 5.53 -17.95
C HIS A 432 -23.90 6.42 -16.86
N THR A 433 -25.23 6.43 -16.82
CA THR A 433 -26.07 6.99 -15.76
C THR A 433 -27.04 5.93 -15.27
N ALA A 434 -27.77 6.21 -14.18
CA ALA A 434 -28.83 5.32 -13.72
C ALA A 434 -29.98 5.13 -14.74
N ASP A 435 -30.08 6.03 -15.73
CA ASP A 435 -31.12 5.98 -16.77
C ASP A 435 -30.63 5.31 -18.06
N THR A 436 -29.33 5.37 -18.37
CA THR A 436 -28.75 4.83 -19.62
C THR A 436 -28.20 3.41 -19.49
N ASP A 437 -27.83 2.97 -18.29
CA ASP A 437 -27.37 1.59 -18.02
C ASP A 437 -28.18 0.98 -16.86
N PRO A 438 -29.13 0.06 -17.16
CA PRO A 438 -29.97 -0.58 -16.14
C PRO A 438 -29.19 -1.38 -15.07
N LEU A 439 -27.94 -1.74 -15.34
CA LEU A 439 -27.08 -2.49 -14.43
C LEU A 439 -26.17 -1.57 -13.60
N ASN A 440 -26.07 -0.30 -13.95
CA ASN A 440 -25.30 0.69 -13.21
C ASN A 440 -26.18 1.44 -12.21
N HIS A 441 -26.02 1.15 -10.92
CA HIS A 441 -26.68 1.88 -9.84
C HIS A 441 -25.75 2.86 -9.11
N CYS A 442 -24.63 3.25 -9.75
CA CYS A 442 -23.81 4.37 -9.28
C CYS A 442 -24.63 5.67 -9.29
N VAL A 443 -24.40 6.50 -8.28
CA VAL A 443 -25.13 7.77 -8.11
C VAL A 443 -24.55 8.92 -8.93
N PHE A 444 -23.37 8.70 -9.51
CA PHE A 444 -22.64 9.66 -10.34
C PHE A 444 -22.47 9.11 -11.75
N THR A 445 -22.17 10.00 -12.68
CA THR A 445 -21.99 9.66 -14.09
C THR A 445 -20.61 9.06 -14.32
N LYS A 446 -20.56 7.97 -15.08
CA LYS A 446 -19.32 7.43 -15.62
C LYS A 446 -19.33 7.55 -17.14
N LEU A 447 -18.23 7.95 -17.74
CA LEU A 447 -17.97 7.73 -19.15
C LEU A 447 -17.14 6.47 -19.25
N ARG A 448 -17.55 5.52 -20.07
CA ARG A 448 -16.86 4.23 -20.24
C ARG A 448 -16.33 4.14 -21.65
N ILE A 449 -15.08 3.72 -21.76
CA ILE A 449 -14.39 3.60 -23.04
C ILE A 449 -14.65 2.21 -23.58
N ASP A 450 -15.26 2.15 -24.76
CA ASP A 450 -15.62 0.90 -25.41
C ASP A 450 -14.37 0.13 -25.83
N ASN A 451 -14.52 -1.16 -26.14
CA ASN A 451 -13.40 -2.06 -26.49
C ASN A 451 -12.28 -2.16 -25.43
N THR A 452 -12.58 -1.82 -24.18
CA THR A 452 -11.70 -2.04 -23.03
C THR A 452 -12.41 -2.81 -21.92
N LEU A 453 -11.62 -3.45 -21.06
CA LEU A 453 -12.05 -4.12 -19.85
C LEU A 453 -11.20 -3.64 -18.69
N PHE A 454 -11.82 -3.06 -17.67
CA PHE A 454 -11.18 -2.45 -16.50
C PHE A 454 -12.04 -2.71 -15.25
N ALA A 455 -12.22 -3.99 -14.94
CA ALA A 455 -13.15 -4.44 -13.94
C ALA A 455 -12.52 -4.44 -12.54
N THR A 456 -13.14 -3.72 -11.62
CA THR A 456 -12.82 -3.80 -10.19
C THR A 456 -13.24 -5.16 -9.62
N LYS A 457 -12.70 -5.55 -8.46
CA LYS A 457 -13.14 -6.72 -7.67
C LYS A 457 -14.65 -6.75 -7.43
N TYR A 458 -15.28 -5.58 -7.48
CA TYR A 458 -16.72 -5.45 -7.37
C TYR A 458 -17.42 -5.64 -8.72
N THR A 459 -17.05 -4.83 -9.71
CA THR A 459 -17.75 -4.75 -11.00
C THR A 459 -17.50 -5.99 -11.87
N SER A 460 -16.42 -6.75 -11.60
CA SER A 460 -16.15 -8.06 -12.22
C SER A 460 -17.23 -9.11 -11.93
N LYS A 461 -18.08 -8.90 -10.91
CA LYS A 461 -19.23 -9.75 -10.60
C LYS A 461 -20.45 -9.50 -11.48
N PHE A 462 -20.42 -8.42 -12.26
CA PHE A 462 -21.50 -8.00 -13.16
C PHE A 462 -20.95 -7.97 -14.59
N PRO A 463 -20.72 -9.14 -15.21
CA PRO A 463 -20.07 -9.22 -16.52
C PRO A 463 -20.92 -8.57 -17.64
N GLN A 464 -22.23 -8.46 -17.44
CA GLN A 464 -23.13 -7.77 -18.38
C GLN A 464 -23.09 -6.23 -18.26
N MET A 465 -22.52 -5.70 -17.18
CA MET A 465 -22.30 -4.25 -17.04
C MET A 465 -21.07 -3.86 -17.86
N HIS A 466 -21.09 -2.70 -18.51
CA HIS A 466 -19.90 -2.21 -19.20
C HIS A 466 -18.77 -1.94 -18.22
N ASN A 467 -17.68 -2.68 -18.37
CA ASN A 467 -16.55 -2.65 -17.44
C ASN A 467 -15.30 -1.95 -17.98
N GLY A 468 -15.35 -1.25 -19.13
CA GLY A 468 -14.19 -0.56 -19.69
C GLY A 468 -13.59 0.55 -18.81
N VAL A 469 -12.42 1.07 -19.20
CA VAL A 469 -11.76 2.20 -18.55
C VAL A 469 -12.75 3.35 -18.39
N PHE A 470 -12.74 4.02 -17.24
CA PHE A 470 -13.78 4.95 -16.86
C PHE A 470 -13.25 6.34 -16.51
N PHE A 471 -14.09 7.34 -16.77
CA PHE A 471 -13.92 8.72 -16.35
C PHE A 471 -15.14 9.13 -15.51
N ASP A 472 -14.92 9.70 -14.32
CA ASP A 472 -16.01 10.03 -13.41
C ASP A 472 -16.37 11.51 -13.48
N VAL A 473 -17.68 11.78 -13.61
CA VAL A 473 -18.24 13.14 -13.61
C VAL A 473 -19.12 13.28 -12.38
N LEU A 474 -18.61 14.03 -11.40
CA LEU A 474 -19.22 14.27 -10.11
C LEU A 474 -20.04 15.57 -10.10
N CYS A 475 -21.08 15.60 -9.27
CA CYS A 475 -21.89 16.79 -9.02
C CYS A 475 -21.85 17.19 -7.54
N HIS A 476 -21.62 18.47 -7.30
CA HIS A 476 -21.66 19.06 -5.96
C HIS A 476 -22.99 19.77 -5.75
N ASP A 477 -23.75 19.26 -4.79
CA ASP A 477 -25.11 19.69 -4.52
C ASP A 477 -25.18 20.69 -3.38
N LYS A 478 -26.18 21.57 -3.43
CA LYS A 478 -26.47 22.48 -2.32
C LYS A 478 -27.04 21.71 -1.14
N THR A 479 -26.78 22.21 0.07
CA THR A 479 -27.36 21.67 1.31
C THR A 479 -28.06 22.76 2.11
N ALA A 480 -28.65 22.47 3.27
CA ALA A 480 -29.41 23.46 4.04
C ALA A 480 -28.55 24.65 4.50
N HIS A 481 -29.17 25.81 4.74
CA HIS A 481 -28.46 26.95 5.34
C HIS A 481 -28.11 26.68 6.82
N SER A 482 -29.04 26.08 7.59
CA SER A 482 -28.84 25.81 9.02
C SER A 482 -27.95 24.58 9.25
N LYS A 483 -27.06 24.64 10.24
CA LYS A 483 -26.14 23.54 10.60
C LYS A 483 -26.87 22.21 10.88
N ILE A 484 -28.00 22.27 11.58
CA ILE A 484 -28.84 21.10 11.86
C ILE A 484 -29.43 20.54 10.57
N GLY A 485 -29.96 21.41 9.70
CA GLY A 485 -30.50 21.02 8.41
C GLY A 485 -29.46 20.33 7.53
N ARG A 486 -28.21 20.81 7.52
CA ARG A 486 -27.11 20.19 6.78
C ARG A 486 -26.83 18.79 7.30
N LYS A 487 -26.69 18.65 8.62
CA LYS A 487 -26.47 17.34 9.25
C LYS A 487 -27.59 16.35 8.90
N ILE A 488 -28.86 16.78 8.94
CA ILE A 488 -30.00 15.93 8.56
C ILE A 488 -29.91 15.52 7.09
N HIS A 489 -29.66 16.49 6.20
CA HIS A 489 -29.58 16.23 4.77
C HIS A 489 -28.44 15.23 4.44
N LEU A 490 -27.25 15.43 5.00
CA LEU A 490 -26.11 14.53 4.80
C LEU A 490 -26.40 13.11 5.30
N GLN A 491 -27.03 12.97 6.47
CA GLN A 491 -27.41 11.65 7.01
C GLN A 491 -28.46 10.95 6.14
N LEU A 492 -29.42 11.69 5.58
CA LEU A 492 -30.39 11.15 4.63
C LEU A 492 -29.73 10.74 3.31
N THR A 493 -28.75 11.51 2.82
CA THR A 493 -27.96 11.14 1.64
C THR A 493 -27.16 9.86 1.89
N LEU A 494 -26.50 9.74 3.06
CA LEU A 494 -25.79 8.51 3.46
C LEU A 494 -26.74 7.31 3.55
N LEU A 495 -27.92 7.48 4.15
CA LEU A 495 -28.92 6.43 4.26
C LEU A 495 -29.42 5.97 2.89
N THR A 496 -29.83 6.90 2.03
CA THR A 496 -30.35 6.57 0.69
C THR A 496 -29.29 5.92 -0.20
N ARG A 497 -28.04 6.41 -0.17
CA ARG A 497 -26.89 5.75 -0.81
C ARG A 497 -26.67 4.33 -0.27
N SER A 498 -26.71 4.16 1.04
CA SER A 498 -26.55 2.85 1.68
C SER A 498 -27.66 1.87 1.29
N LEU A 499 -28.90 2.34 1.15
CA LEU A 499 -30.02 1.53 0.68
C LEU A 499 -29.79 1.02 -0.75
N VAL A 500 -29.45 1.92 -1.69
CA VAL A 500 -29.19 1.57 -3.10
C VAL A 500 -28.00 0.61 -3.20
N PHE A 501 -26.85 1.00 -2.64
CA PHE A 501 -25.61 0.23 -2.69
C PHE A 501 -25.79 -1.16 -2.06
N ASN A 502 -26.27 -1.25 -0.82
CA ASN A 502 -26.40 -2.56 -0.18
C ASN A 502 -27.49 -3.43 -0.81
N LYS A 503 -28.52 -2.84 -1.43
CA LYS A 503 -29.53 -3.61 -2.17
C LYS A 503 -28.96 -4.15 -3.48
N TRP A 504 -28.30 -3.30 -4.26
CA TRP A 504 -27.62 -3.71 -5.50
C TRP A 504 -26.55 -4.79 -5.24
N HIS A 505 -25.83 -4.70 -4.13
CA HIS A 505 -24.77 -5.64 -3.78
C HIS A 505 -25.26 -6.90 -3.03
N HIS A 506 -26.56 -7.03 -2.76
CA HIS A 506 -27.12 -8.09 -1.92
C HIS A 506 -26.44 -8.20 -0.53
N ARG A 507 -26.09 -7.05 0.08
CA ARG A 507 -25.40 -6.96 1.39
C ARG A 507 -26.34 -6.47 2.48
N LYS A 508 -26.06 -6.84 3.74
CA LYS A 508 -26.71 -6.23 4.91
C LYS A 508 -26.09 -4.85 5.20
N ILE A 509 -26.94 -3.89 5.56
CA ILE A 509 -26.48 -2.60 6.09
C ILE A 509 -25.97 -2.84 7.50
N ASN A 510 -24.73 -2.45 7.76
CA ASN A 510 -24.14 -2.45 9.10
C ASN A 510 -23.45 -1.11 9.33
N ASN A 511 -23.97 -0.32 10.26
CA ASN A 511 -23.43 0.98 10.63
C ASN A 511 -22.85 1.01 12.06
N GLY A 512 -22.57 -0.16 12.64
CA GLY A 512 -22.08 -0.30 14.01
C GLY A 512 -23.17 -0.23 15.09
N HIS A 513 -24.37 0.25 14.77
CA HIS A 513 -25.51 0.30 15.70
C HIS A 513 -26.57 -0.75 15.35
N LYS A 514 -26.71 -1.78 16.20
CA LYS A 514 -27.58 -2.95 15.95
C LYS A 514 -29.03 -2.58 15.57
N ILE A 515 -29.65 -1.66 16.33
CA ILE A 515 -31.05 -1.25 16.10
C ILE A 515 -31.19 -0.47 14.79
N GLN A 516 -30.33 0.53 14.56
CA GLN A 516 -30.37 1.32 13.33
C GLN A 516 -30.11 0.46 12.10
N SER A 517 -29.16 -0.47 12.19
CA SER A 517 -28.87 -1.45 11.15
C SER A 517 -30.07 -2.39 10.91
N ALA A 518 -30.76 -2.84 11.95
CA ALA A 518 -31.97 -3.65 11.81
C ALA A 518 -33.08 -2.87 11.07
N VAL A 519 -33.38 -1.65 11.52
CA VAL A 519 -34.39 -0.78 10.88
C VAL A 519 -34.03 -0.50 9.42
N ALA A 520 -32.77 -0.13 9.13
CA ALA A 520 -32.33 0.12 7.76
C ALA A 520 -32.43 -1.13 6.87
N ASN A 521 -32.14 -2.32 7.41
CA ASN A 521 -32.31 -3.57 6.67
C ASN A 521 -33.79 -3.92 6.43
N CYS A 522 -34.68 -3.64 7.37
CA CYS A 522 -36.13 -3.77 7.16
C CYS A 522 -36.60 -2.84 6.04
N ILE A 523 -36.20 -1.56 6.07
CA ILE A 523 -36.52 -0.57 5.03
C ILE A 523 -36.01 -1.05 3.66
N LYS A 524 -34.75 -1.50 3.59
CA LYS A 524 -34.12 -2.02 2.36
C LYS A 524 -34.86 -3.23 1.78
N ALA A 525 -35.39 -4.11 2.64
CA ALA A 525 -36.15 -5.28 2.21
C ALA A 525 -37.46 -4.87 1.51
N VAL A 526 -38.16 -3.87 2.05
CA VAL A 526 -39.47 -3.43 1.57
C VAL A 526 -39.38 -2.51 0.35
N ILE A 527 -38.43 -1.56 0.32
CA ILE A 527 -38.35 -0.53 -0.74
C ILE A 527 -37.70 -1.10 -2.01
N PRO A 528 -38.38 -1.19 -3.18
CA PRO A 528 -37.77 -1.62 -4.43
C PRO A 528 -36.56 -0.78 -4.83
N LEU A 529 -35.60 -1.35 -5.58
CA LEU A 529 -34.36 -0.66 -5.96
C LEU A 529 -34.64 0.63 -6.74
N SER A 530 -35.59 0.60 -7.67
CA SER A 530 -36.02 1.77 -8.44
C SER A 530 -36.59 2.89 -7.56
N LEU A 531 -37.35 2.54 -6.51
CA LEU A 531 -37.84 3.53 -5.55
C LEU A 531 -36.71 4.08 -4.67
N ALA A 532 -35.77 3.23 -4.23
CA ALA A 532 -34.61 3.67 -3.47
C ALA A 532 -33.73 4.66 -4.28
N GLN A 533 -33.51 4.40 -5.57
CA GLN A 533 -32.81 5.32 -6.47
C GLN A 533 -33.57 6.64 -6.64
N LYS A 534 -34.89 6.61 -6.87
CA LYS A 534 -35.71 7.83 -6.94
C LYS A 534 -35.62 8.65 -5.65
N LEU A 535 -35.63 8.00 -4.48
CA LEU A 535 -35.46 8.68 -3.18
C LEU A 535 -34.06 9.28 -3.04
N GLN A 536 -33.02 8.58 -3.49
CA GLN A 536 -31.64 9.08 -3.50
C GLN A 536 -31.51 10.34 -4.35
N PHE A 537 -31.96 10.33 -5.61
CA PHE A 537 -31.89 11.51 -6.48
C PHE A 537 -32.74 12.66 -5.96
N LYS A 538 -33.91 12.38 -5.39
CA LYS A 538 -34.74 13.41 -4.73
C LYS A 538 -34.06 14.01 -3.51
N CYS A 539 -33.32 13.21 -2.74
CA CYS A 539 -32.51 13.67 -1.61
C CYS A 539 -31.42 14.63 -2.10
N LEU A 540 -30.62 14.23 -3.09
CA LEU A 540 -29.55 15.06 -3.65
C LEU A 540 -30.06 16.42 -4.14
N ARG A 541 -31.22 16.44 -4.81
CA ARG A 541 -31.84 17.65 -5.37
C ARG A 541 -32.67 18.47 -4.38
N TRP A 542 -32.73 18.09 -3.10
CA TRP A 542 -33.66 18.71 -2.14
C TRP A 542 -33.45 20.23 -1.98
N PHE A 543 -32.22 20.71 -2.10
CA PHE A 543 -31.86 22.13 -1.95
C PHE A 543 -31.45 22.81 -3.27
N GLU A 544 -31.65 22.17 -4.42
CA GLU A 544 -31.23 22.65 -5.75
C GLU A 544 -31.62 24.12 -6.01
N LYS A 545 -32.89 24.45 -5.75
CA LYS A 545 -33.48 25.78 -6.00
C LYS A 545 -33.26 26.81 -4.89
N LYS A 546 -32.52 26.47 -3.83
CA LYS A 546 -32.27 27.37 -2.70
C LYS A 546 -30.86 27.95 -2.81
N ASP A 547 -30.68 29.19 -2.40
CA ASP A 547 -29.34 29.74 -2.17
C ASP A 547 -29.02 29.64 -0.68
N THR A 548 -28.11 28.73 -0.34
CA THR A 548 -27.83 28.35 1.05
C THR A 548 -26.40 28.63 1.48
N GLY A 549 -25.52 29.03 0.54
CA GLY A 549 -24.10 29.29 0.81
C GLY A 549 -23.24 28.05 1.11
N TYR A 550 -23.81 26.83 1.09
CA TYR A 550 -23.11 25.58 1.40
C TYR A 550 -23.35 24.50 0.35
N LEU A 551 -22.29 23.76 0.05
CA LEU A 551 -22.27 22.60 -0.83
C LEU A 551 -21.82 21.37 -0.05
N TYR A 552 -22.03 20.19 -0.64
CA TYR A 552 -21.44 18.94 -0.16
C TYR A 552 -21.23 17.97 -1.33
N ASP A 553 -20.31 17.02 -1.17
CA ASP A 553 -20.06 15.97 -2.15
C ASP A 553 -21.07 14.83 -1.95
N GLY A 554 -22.27 14.96 -2.53
CA GLY A 554 -23.33 13.96 -2.40
C GLY A 554 -23.09 12.70 -3.23
N MET A 555 -22.18 12.76 -4.20
CA MET A 555 -21.96 11.75 -5.24
C MET A 555 -20.68 10.93 -5.03
N GLY A 556 -19.59 11.54 -4.58
CA GLY A 556 -18.32 10.91 -4.29
C GLY A 556 -18.21 10.31 -2.89
N ARG A 557 -16.97 9.96 -2.51
CA ARG A 557 -16.65 9.46 -1.17
C ARG A 557 -16.51 10.58 -0.14
N ASN A 558 -16.38 11.84 -0.55
CA ASN A 558 -16.14 12.95 0.40
C ASN A 558 -17.40 13.43 1.11
N VAL A 559 -18.55 12.78 0.88
CA VAL A 559 -19.77 12.93 1.69
C VAL A 559 -19.49 12.78 3.20
N TYR A 560 -18.48 11.97 3.57
CA TYR A 560 -18.09 11.75 4.97
C TYR A 560 -17.36 12.94 5.60
N ASN A 561 -16.77 13.83 4.81
CA ASN A 561 -16.08 15.02 5.31
C ASN A 561 -17.06 16.15 5.70
N GLY A 562 -18.31 16.09 5.24
CA GLY A 562 -19.36 17.03 5.59
C GLY A 562 -19.74 18.01 4.48
N ASP A 563 -20.16 19.21 4.91
CA ASP A 563 -20.45 20.35 4.04
C ASP A 563 -19.27 21.33 3.99
N PHE A 564 -19.19 22.10 2.91
CA PHE A 564 -18.18 23.16 2.74
C PHE A 564 -18.80 24.43 2.11
N PRO A 565 -18.18 25.61 2.29
CA PRO A 565 -18.68 26.86 1.73
C PRO A 565 -18.77 26.84 0.21
N ALA A 566 -19.92 27.24 -0.35
CA ALA A 566 -20.12 27.32 -1.80
C ALA A 566 -19.14 28.28 -2.49
N ALA A 567 -18.67 29.30 -1.76
CA ALA A 567 -17.69 30.27 -2.23
C ALA A 567 -16.37 29.63 -2.71
N TRP A 568 -16.00 28.45 -2.19
CA TRP A 568 -14.76 27.77 -2.58
C TRP A 568 -14.76 27.29 -4.04
N LEU A 569 -15.95 27.03 -4.60
CA LEU A 569 -16.13 26.58 -5.99
C LEU A 569 -16.76 27.68 -6.88
N LYS A 570 -16.73 28.93 -6.43
CA LYS A 570 -17.36 30.04 -7.15
C LYS A 570 -16.52 30.49 -8.35
N ASP A 571 -15.24 30.76 -8.11
CA ASP A 571 -14.30 31.30 -9.08
C ASP A 571 -13.31 30.22 -9.55
N THR A 572 -12.83 30.37 -10.77
CA THR A 572 -11.96 29.41 -11.46
C THR A 572 -10.60 30.03 -11.73
N VAL A 573 -9.55 29.21 -11.64
CA VAL A 573 -8.23 29.50 -12.22
C VAL A 573 -7.83 28.34 -13.12
N TYR A 574 -7.02 28.60 -14.13
CA TYR A 574 -6.46 27.54 -14.96
C TYR A 574 -5.13 27.07 -14.37
N TRP A 575 -4.92 25.76 -14.36
CA TRP A 575 -3.70 25.13 -13.82
C TRP A 575 -3.10 24.16 -14.83
N ASP A 576 -1.80 23.90 -14.70
CA ASP A 576 -1.10 22.92 -15.54
C ASP A 576 -1.38 21.49 -15.08
N PHE A 577 -1.77 20.63 -16.01
CA PHE A 577 -1.93 19.20 -15.78
C PHE A 577 -1.56 18.47 -17.07
N GLU A 578 -0.49 17.67 -17.00
CA GLU A 578 0.05 16.92 -18.13
C GLU A 578 0.44 17.77 -19.35
N GLY A 579 0.75 19.06 -19.14
CA GLY A 579 1.10 20.02 -20.19
C GLY A 579 -0.08 20.77 -20.83
N HIS A 580 -1.29 20.57 -20.31
CA HIS A 580 -2.52 21.25 -20.74
C HIS A 580 -3.10 22.10 -19.59
N ARG A 581 -3.92 23.10 -19.93
CA ARG A 581 -4.48 24.07 -18.98
C ARG A 581 -5.94 23.74 -18.68
N PHE A 582 -6.21 23.26 -17.47
CA PHE A 582 -7.56 22.89 -17.04
C PHE A 582 -8.09 23.77 -15.91
N PRO A 583 -9.43 23.96 -15.81
CA PRO A 583 -10.03 24.74 -14.75
C PRO A 583 -9.94 24.00 -13.40
N ILE A 584 -9.47 24.70 -12.38
CA ILE A 584 -9.52 24.28 -10.97
C ILE A 584 -10.16 25.39 -10.12
N PRO A 585 -10.65 25.09 -8.91
CA PRO A 585 -11.22 26.12 -8.04
C PRO A 585 -10.13 27.13 -7.65
N LYS A 586 -10.44 28.43 -7.65
CA LYS A 586 -9.48 29.46 -7.18
C LYS A 586 -9.05 29.22 -5.73
N GLU A 587 -9.96 28.70 -4.91
CA GLU A 587 -9.73 28.35 -3.51
C GLU A 587 -9.31 26.87 -3.34
N TYR A 588 -8.58 26.31 -4.32
CA TYR A 588 -8.18 24.88 -4.32
C TYR A 588 -7.48 24.45 -3.04
N ASP A 589 -6.67 25.32 -2.42
CA ASP A 589 -5.93 25.00 -1.20
C ASP A 589 -6.88 24.69 -0.03
N LYS A 590 -7.88 25.55 0.21
CA LYS A 590 -8.91 25.32 1.24
C LYS A 590 -9.70 24.04 0.95
N TYR A 591 -10.04 23.82 -0.31
CA TYR A 591 -10.82 22.67 -0.73
C TYR A 591 -10.04 21.36 -0.58
N LEU A 592 -8.79 21.30 -1.03
CA LEU A 592 -7.91 20.13 -0.85
C LEU A 592 -7.57 19.88 0.61
N SER A 593 -7.36 20.92 1.42
CA SER A 593 -7.17 20.76 2.86
C SER A 593 -8.42 20.21 3.56
N TYR A 594 -9.61 20.61 3.12
CA TYR A 594 -10.86 20.01 3.58
C TYR A 594 -11.00 18.54 3.17
N LEU A 595 -10.53 18.17 1.98
CA LEU A 595 -10.63 16.79 1.47
C LEU A 595 -9.61 15.84 2.11
N TYR A 596 -8.36 16.26 2.24
CA TYR A 596 -7.22 15.39 2.52
C TYR A 596 -6.39 15.83 3.75
N GLY A 597 -6.75 16.92 4.41
CA GLY A 597 -5.95 17.49 5.50
C GLY A 597 -4.66 18.11 4.96
N ASN A 598 -3.50 17.70 5.50
CA ASN A 598 -2.22 18.13 4.95
C ASN A 598 -1.90 17.34 3.66
N TYR A 599 -2.47 17.76 2.54
CA TYR A 599 -2.37 17.05 1.26
C TYR A 599 -0.96 17.04 0.64
N ASN A 600 -0.03 17.84 1.18
CA ASN A 600 1.39 17.78 0.82
C ASN A 600 2.08 16.53 1.38
N ASP A 601 1.48 15.87 2.37
CA ASP A 601 2.00 14.61 2.87
C ASP A 601 1.79 13.49 1.86
N MET A 602 2.90 13.03 1.28
CA MET A 602 2.92 11.89 0.38
C MET A 602 2.71 10.57 1.14
N VAL A 603 2.02 9.63 0.49
CA VAL A 603 1.98 8.23 0.91
C VAL A 603 3.41 7.69 0.87
N ILE A 604 3.76 6.90 1.90
CA ILE A 604 5.05 6.22 1.99
C ILE A 604 5.27 5.32 0.77
N ALA A 605 6.52 5.14 0.33
CA ALA A 605 6.87 4.51 -0.94
C ALA A 605 6.19 3.14 -1.16
N SER A 606 6.25 2.26 -0.17
CA SER A 606 5.63 0.92 -0.19
C SER A 606 4.10 0.95 -0.22
N GLY A 607 3.48 2.05 0.22
CA GLY A 607 2.03 2.27 0.23
C GLY A 607 1.48 2.83 -1.09
N ARG A 608 2.33 3.18 -2.07
CA ARG A 608 1.94 3.76 -3.37
C ARG A 608 1.40 2.70 -4.34
N LYS A 609 0.38 1.98 -3.90
CA LYS A 609 -0.32 0.96 -4.68
C LYS A 609 -1.47 1.60 -5.48
N ASN A 610 -1.96 0.87 -6.47
CA ASN A 610 -3.05 1.29 -7.34
C ASN A 610 -4.30 1.68 -6.52
N SER A 611 -4.96 2.77 -6.92
CA SER A 611 -6.11 3.35 -6.22
C SER A 611 -7.36 2.45 -6.27
N HIS A 612 -7.58 1.76 -7.39
CA HIS A 612 -8.71 0.83 -7.55
C HIS A 612 -8.27 -0.64 -7.47
N SER A 613 -9.10 -1.47 -6.82
CA SER A 613 -8.90 -2.92 -6.78
C SER A 613 -9.30 -3.57 -8.11
N ILE A 614 -8.67 -3.17 -9.21
CA ILE A 614 -8.87 -3.77 -10.54
C ILE A 614 -8.32 -5.19 -10.52
N VAL A 615 -9.14 -6.13 -10.98
CA VAL A 615 -8.81 -7.57 -11.01
C VAL A 615 -8.78 -8.15 -12.41
N ILE A 616 -9.41 -7.47 -13.38
CA ILE A 616 -9.36 -7.84 -14.79
C ILE A 616 -9.09 -6.56 -15.58
N MET A 617 -8.07 -6.61 -16.43
CA MET A 617 -7.71 -5.51 -17.30
C MET A 617 -7.37 -6.03 -18.71
N ASP A 618 -8.01 -5.44 -19.71
CA ASP A 618 -7.64 -5.49 -21.12
C ASP A 618 -7.85 -4.09 -21.72
N LEU A 619 -6.81 -3.52 -22.31
CA LEU A 619 -6.89 -2.18 -22.91
C LEU A 619 -7.29 -2.25 -24.40
N GLY A 620 -7.49 -3.45 -24.96
CA GLY A 620 -7.91 -3.64 -26.34
C GLY A 620 -7.06 -2.86 -27.33
N GLU A 621 -7.73 -2.16 -28.25
CA GLU A 621 -7.09 -1.30 -29.26
C GLU A 621 -6.27 -0.14 -28.67
N TYR A 622 -6.50 0.22 -27.40
CA TYR A 622 -5.82 1.31 -26.70
C TYR A 622 -4.53 0.87 -26.00
N ALA A 623 -4.11 -0.39 -26.14
CA ALA A 623 -2.91 -0.92 -25.48
C ALA A 623 -1.62 -0.13 -25.82
N ASN A 624 -1.60 0.56 -26.96
CA ASN A 624 -0.49 1.41 -27.40
C ASN A 624 -0.86 2.91 -27.44
N CYS A 625 -1.83 3.34 -26.63
CA CYS A 625 -2.28 4.73 -26.62
C CYS A 625 -1.12 5.69 -26.29
N ALA A 626 -0.73 6.48 -27.29
CA ALA A 626 0.30 7.48 -27.15
C ALA A 626 -0.23 8.71 -26.39
N ARG A 627 0.69 9.41 -25.72
CA ARG A 627 0.35 10.64 -25.01
C ARG A 627 -0.13 11.71 -26.00
N PRO A 628 -1.28 12.37 -25.75
CA PRO A 628 -1.72 13.52 -26.53
C PRO A 628 -0.63 14.59 -26.62
N GLN A 629 -0.41 15.12 -27.82
CA GLN A 629 0.56 16.21 -28.01
C GLN A 629 -0.05 17.54 -27.56
N ARG A 630 0.81 18.42 -27.05
CA ARG A 630 0.44 19.80 -26.74
C ARG A 630 0.18 20.53 -28.06
N GLU A 631 -1.07 20.87 -28.34
CA GLU A 631 -1.34 21.92 -29.32
C GLU A 631 -0.72 23.21 -28.79
N LEU A 632 0.20 23.80 -29.56
CA LEU A 632 0.64 25.18 -29.36
C LEU A 632 -0.57 26.08 -29.58
N LEU A 633 -1.37 26.28 -28.55
CA LEU A 633 -2.38 27.33 -28.53
C LEU A 633 -1.63 28.65 -28.73
N LEU A 634 -1.78 29.25 -29.91
CA LEU A 634 -1.39 30.63 -30.15
C LEU A 634 -2.05 31.49 -29.06
N PRO A 635 -1.35 32.51 -28.52
CA PRO A 635 -1.88 33.30 -27.41
C PRO A 635 -3.24 33.87 -27.79
N GLU A 636 -4.26 33.65 -26.96
CA GLU A 636 -5.52 34.38 -27.08
C GLU A 636 -5.22 35.87 -26.91
N GLU A 637 -5.45 36.65 -27.97
CA GLU A 637 -5.40 38.10 -27.90
C GLU A 637 -6.50 38.60 -26.94
N GLY A 638 -6.05 39.14 -25.80
CA GLY A 638 -6.80 40.11 -25.01
C GLY A 638 -7.64 39.56 -23.87
N ARG A 639 -7.03 39.46 -22.68
CA ARG A 639 -7.46 40.21 -21.47
C ARG A 639 -6.45 40.04 -20.33
N ASP A 640 -6.24 41.16 -19.65
CA ASP A 640 -5.50 41.39 -18.40
C ASP A 640 -3.96 41.36 -18.43
N SER A 641 -3.43 42.56 -18.66
CA SER A 641 -2.13 43.02 -18.18
C SER A 641 -2.09 43.12 -16.65
N SER A 642 -1.32 42.27 -15.99
CA SER A 642 -0.39 42.69 -14.91
C SER A 642 0.37 41.50 -14.32
N ALA A 643 1.70 41.54 -14.51
CA ALA A 643 2.78 40.99 -13.67
C ALA A 643 3.85 40.34 -14.56
N ALA A 644 4.81 41.16 -14.98
CA ALA A 644 6.03 40.74 -15.66
C ALA A 644 7.07 40.26 -14.63
N VAL A 645 7.71 39.11 -14.89
CA VAL A 645 9.08 38.81 -14.46
C VAL A 645 9.80 38.14 -15.63
N GLN A 646 10.98 38.68 -15.95
CA GLN A 646 11.80 38.44 -17.14
C GLN A 646 12.67 37.18 -17.04
N THR A 647 12.99 36.54 -18.18
CA THR A 647 14.37 36.11 -18.59
C THR A 647 14.36 35.58 -20.06
N PRO A 648 15.53 35.41 -20.75
CA PRO A 648 15.80 36.05 -22.05
C PRO A 648 15.66 35.18 -23.31
N GLN A 649 15.72 35.91 -24.44
CA GLN A 649 15.58 35.55 -25.84
C GLN A 649 16.53 34.45 -26.37
N ALA A 650 16.03 33.67 -27.33
CA ALA A 650 16.79 33.21 -28.50
C ALA A 650 15.87 33.21 -29.73
N GLU A 651 16.18 34.04 -30.71
CA GLU A 651 15.55 34.09 -32.03
C GLU A 651 16.11 32.98 -32.93
N GLN A 652 15.26 32.34 -33.75
CA GLN A 652 15.51 32.21 -35.20
C GLN A 652 14.29 31.69 -35.97
N GLN A 653 14.14 32.23 -37.17
CA GLN A 653 13.02 32.18 -38.11
C GLN A 653 12.90 30.86 -38.88
N ALA A 654 11.68 30.47 -39.25
CA ALA A 654 11.38 29.83 -40.55
C ALA A 654 9.89 29.98 -40.91
N LYS A 655 9.63 30.05 -42.21
CA LYS A 655 8.41 30.52 -42.89
C LYS A 655 7.35 29.43 -43.05
N GLY A 656 6.12 29.86 -43.38
CA GLY A 656 4.91 29.05 -43.39
C GLY A 656 4.78 28.03 -44.52
N GLU A 657 3.77 27.16 -44.39
CA GLU A 657 2.77 26.84 -45.41
C GLU A 657 1.61 26.06 -44.77
N ASP A 658 0.38 26.38 -45.19
CA ASP A 658 -0.89 25.82 -44.72
C ASP A 658 -1.03 24.33 -45.04
N SER A 659 -1.46 23.50 -44.09
CA SER A 659 -2.18 22.26 -44.41
C SER A 659 -2.96 21.67 -43.21
N HIS A 660 -4.24 21.38 -43.45
CA HIS A 660 -5.11 20.55 -42.60
C HIS A 660 -4.74 19.06 -42.75
N PRO A 661 -4.69 18.26 -41.67
CA PRO A 661 -4.64 16.80 -41.81
C PRO A 661 -6.05 16.20 -41.76
N VAL A 662 -6.47 15.70 -42.92
CA VAL A 662 -7.58 14.74 -43.09
C VAL A 662 -7.02 13.35 -42.86
N PHE A 663 -7.62 12.57 -41.96
CA PHE A 663 -7.31 11.15 -41.79
C PHE A 663 -7.75 10.37 -43.03
N LYS A 664 -6.80 9.75 -43.75
CA LYS A 664 -7.06 8.72 -44.75
C LYS A 664 -6.76 7.35 -44.15
N THR A 665 -7.77 6.48 -44.15
CA THR A 665 -7.63 5.04 -43.92
C THR A 665 -7.44 4.36 -45.28
N ASP A 666 -6.29 3.72 -45.50
CA ASP A 666 -6.10 2.84 -46.65
C ASP A 666 -6.67 1.46 -46.33
N ALA A 667 -7.74 1.10 -47.04
CA ALA A 667 -8.31 -0.25 -47.05
C ALA A 667 -7.88 -0.97 -48.33
N ALA A 668 -7.20 -2.11 -48.20
CA ALA A 668 -7.03 -3.10 -49.26
C ALA A 668 -7.94 -4.32 -48.95
N PRO A 669 -8.54 -4.97 -49.96
CA PRO A 669 -9.60 -5.95 -49.73
C PRO A 669 -9.04 -7.35 -49.42
N LEU A 670 -9.35 -7.87 -48.22
CA LEU A 670 -9.21 -9.29 -47.87
C LEU A 670 -10.56 -9.98 -48.09
N GLN A 671 -10.77 -10.59 -49.26
CA GLN A 671 -12.04 -11.23 -49.62
C GLN A 671 -12.06 -12.77 -49.46
N GLU A 672 -11.11 -13.37 -48.74
CA GLU A 672 -11.11 -14.83 -48.50
C GLU A 672 -11.11 -15.27 -47.01
N GLU A 673 -11.11 -14.34 -46.04
CA GLU A 673 -11.16 -14.70 -44.61
C GLU A 673 -12.55 -14.62 -43.94
N GLU A 674 -13.56 -14.04 -44.60
CA GLU A 674 -14.89 -13.81 -44.01
C GLU A 674 -15.74 -15.07 -43.82
N GLN A 675 -15.32 -16.24 -44.31
CA GLN A 675 -16.08 -17.50 -44.15
C GLN A 675 -15.55 -18.43 -43.05
N ARG A 676 -14.39 -18.14 -42.43
CA ARG A 676 -13.81 -18.99 -41.35
C ARG A 676 -14.07 -18.50 -39.92
N ILE A 677 -14.40 -17.21 -39.76
CA ILE A 677 -14.57 -16.56 -38.44
C ILE A 677 -15.81 -17.05 -37.66
N PRO A 678 -16.97 -17.35 -38.28
CA PRO A 678 -18.15 -17.81 -37.52
C PRO A 678 -17.98 -19.20 -36.90
N ALA A 679 -17.21 -20.09 -37.55
CA ALA A 679 -17.00 -21.46 -37.09
C ALA A 679 -16.03 -21.53 -35.90
N LEU A 680 -14.97 -20.72 -35.90
CA LEU A 680 -14.00 -20.64 -34.81
C LEU A 680 -14.62 -20.02 -33.54
N SER A 681 -15.47 -19.00 -33.71
CA SER A 681 -16.19 -18.32 -32.62
C SER A 681 -17.20 -19.25 -31.92
N GLN A 682 -17.94 -20.07 -32.68
CA GLN A 682 -18.86 -21.05 -32.09
C GLN A 682 -18.15 -22.20 -31.37
N GLN A 683 -16.97 -22.60 -31.85
CA GLN A 683 -16.17 -23.64 -31.18
C GLN A 683 -15.60 -23.11 -29.85
N LEU A 684 -15.11 -21.87 -29.83
CA LEU A 684 -14.62 -21.22 -28.61
C LEU A 684 -15.73 -21.03 -27.57
N LEU A 685 -16.94 -20.65 -28.00
CA LEU A 685 -18.10 -20.51 -27.11
C LEU A 685 -18.52 -21.85 -26.48
N ARG A 686 -18.46 -22.96 -27.22
CA ARG A 686 -18.73 -24.29 -26.66
C ARG A 686 -17.67 -24.73 -25.65
N GLU A 687 -16.39 -24.47 -25.91
CA GLU A 687 -15.32 -24.78 -24.96
C GLU A 687 -15.43 -23.93 -23.67
N VAL A 688 -15.87 -22.68 -23.78
CA VAL A 688 -16.13 -21.82 -22.61
C VAL A 688 -17.34 -22.33 -21.82
N GLU A 689 -18.42 -22.74 -22.47
CA GLU A 689 -19.60 -23.32 -21.81
C GLU A 689 -19.29 -24.65 -21.11
N GLU A 690 -18.52 -25.53 -21.73
CA GLU A 690 -18.10 -26.81 -21.12
C GLU A 690 -17.19 -26.58 -19.90
N ASN A 691 -16.26 -25.62 -19.96
CA ASN A 691 -15.41 -25.27 -18.83
C ASN A 691 -16.19 -24.63 -17.67
N LEU A 692 -17.18 -23.79 -17.96
CA LEU A 692 -18.06 -23.21 -16.94
C LEU A 692 -18.94 -24.26 -16.26
N GLN A 693 -19.42 -25.24 -17.03
CA GLN A 693 -20.21 -26.36 -16.49
C GLN A 693 -19.35 -27.25 -15.58
N ALA A 694 -18.10 -27.54 -15.96
CA ALA A 694 -17.16 -28.30 -15.15
C ALA A 694 -16.84 -27.61 -13.80
N ILE A 695 -16.66 -26.28 -13.82
CA ILE A 695 -16.44 -25.48 -12.60
C ILE A 695 -17.69 -25.49 -11.71
N ALA A 696 -18.89 -25.38 -12.28
CA ALA A 696 -20.14 -25.42 -11.54
C ALA A 696 -20.39 -26.79 -10.86
N ASP A 697 -20.02 -27.88 -11.54
CA ASP A 697 -20.12 -29.24 -10.99
C ASP A 697 -19.08 -29.49 -9.88
N GLU A 698 -17.88 -28.92 -10.00
CA GLU A 698 -16.84 -28.99 -8.96
C GLU A 698 -17.24 -28.21 -7.69
N GLU A 699 -17.85 -27.03 -7.85
CA GLU A 699 -18.44 -26.24 -6.76
C GLU A 699 -19.62 -26.97 -6.08
N ARG A 700 -20.51 -27.61 -6.86
CA ARG A 700 -21.60 -28.44 -6.31
C ARG A 700 -21.09 -29.62 -5.50
N THR A 701 -19.96 -30.19 -5.92
CA THR A 701 -19.33 -31.32 -5.24
C THR A 701 -18.62 -30.87 -3.95
N LYS A 702 -18.09 -29.65 -3.91
CA LYS A 702 -17.57 -29.01 -2.69
C LYS A 702 -18.68 -28.67 -1.69
N MET A 703 -19.81 -28.11 -2.14
CA MET A 703 -20.95 -27.80 -1.26
C MET A 703 -21.56 -29.07 -0.64
N LYS A 704 -21.66 -30.18 -1.39
CA LYS A 704 -22.12 -31.47 -0.84
C LYS A 704 -21.17 -32.10 0.18
N LYS A 705 -19.88 -31.72 0.20
CA LYS A 705 -18.91 -32.15 1.23
C LYS A 705 -18.95 -31.28 2.49
N GLU A 706 -19.47 -30.06 2.41
CA GLU A 706 -19.65 -29.16 3.56
C GLU A 706 -20.98 -29.37 4.30
N GLU A 707 -21.95 -30.10 3.71
CA GLU A 707 -23.24 -30.44 4.35
C GLU A 707 -23.26 -31.80 5.09
N ALA A 708 -22.13 -32.53 5.16
CA ALA A 708 -22.04 -33.74 5.98
C ALA A 708 -21.63 -33.36 7.42
N PRO A 709 -22.44 -33.70 8.46
CA PRO A 709 -22.13 -33.33 9.84
C PRO A 709 -20.82 -33.98 10.30
N SER A 710 -19.97 -33.20 10.98
CA SER A 710 -18.70 -33.69 11.50
C SER A 710 -18.93 -34.68 12.65
N PRO A 711 -18.05 -35.68 12.88
CA PRO A 711 -18.20 -36.69 13.95
C PRO A 711 -18.17 -36.13 15.39
N LYS A 712 -18.07 -34.80 15.56
CA LYS A 712 -18.09 -34.12 16.86
C LYS A 712 -19.47 -33.56 17.25
N GLU A 713 -20.44 -33.47 16.34
CA GLU A 713 -21.77 -32.92 16.63
C GLU A 713 -22.80 -33.98 17.09
N THR A 714 -22.46 -35.26 17.02
CA THR A 714 -23.30 -36.36 17.55
C THR A 714 -23.03 -36.72 19.02
N ALA A 715 -22.04 -36.09 19.67
CA ALA A 715 -21.72 -36.36 21.08
C ALA A 715 -22.37 -35.37 22.08
N ASP A 716 -22.82 -34.19 21.62
CA ASP A 716 -23.33 -33.12 22.50
C ASP A 716 -24.86 -33.00 22.54
N ILE A 717 -25.60 -33.92 21.90
CA ILE A 717 -27.08 -33.89 21.84
C ILE A 717 -27.74 -34.87 22.85
N GLN A 718 -26.99 -35.52 23.76
CA GLN A 718 -27.57 -36.45 24.74
C GLN A 718 -27.52 -36.04 26.21
N LEU A 719 -27.11 -34.82 26.57
CA LEU A 719 -26.98 -34.45 27.99
C LEU A 719 -27.49 -33.04 28.34
N GLN A 720 -28.79 -32.77 28.14
CA GLN A 720 -29.49 -31.71 28.89
C GLN A 720 -30.99 -32.03 29.09
N GLU A 721 -31.29 -32.93 30.04
CA GLU A 721 -32.56 -32.93 30.79
C GLU A 721 -32.25 -33.14 32.29
N ASN A 722 -32.19 -32.04 33.06
CA ASN A 722 -32.72 -31.83 34.43
C ASN A 722 -31.91 -30.79 35.22
N PRO A 723 -32.56 -29.80 35.88
CA PRO A 723 -31.93 -28.90 36.83
C PRO A 723 -32.24 -29.32 38.27
N ALA A 724 -31.21 -29.62 39.08
CA ALA A 724 -31.35 -29.64 40.54
C ALA A 724 -30.00 -29.64 41.28
N GLU A 725 -29.91 -28.72 42.24
CA GLU A 725 -29.16 -28.80 43.50
C GLU A 725 -27.64 -28.54 43.58
N LYS A 726 -27.37 -27.43 44.30
CA LYS A 726 -26.53 -27.28 45.52
C LYS A 726 -25.00 -27.34 45.41
N GLU A 727 -24.45 -26.22 45.90
CA GLU A 727 -23.35 -26.10 46.89
C GLU A 727 -22.06 -26.88 46.71
N GLY A 728 -20.93 -26.15 46.69
CA GLY A 728 -19.74 -26.61 47.41
C GLY A 728 -18.39 -26.35 46.73
N LYS A 729 -17.70 -25.33 47.25
CA LYS A 729 -16.24 -25.28 47.51
C LYS A 729 -15.24 -25.27 46.33
N LEU A 730 -14.48 -24.16 46.28
CA LEU A 730 -13.04 -24.05 45.96
C LEU A 730 -12.22 -25.25 46.48
N PRO A 731 -11.07 -25.64 45.88
CA PRO A 731 -9.94 -24.72 45.66
C PRO A 731 -9.00 -24.96 44.44
N LEU A 732 -8.45 -23.84 43.94
CA LEU A 732 -7.07 -23.53 43.50
C LEU A 732 -7.04 -22.59 42.29
#